data_AF-A0A4T1ZAR9-F1
#
_entry.id   AF-A0A4T1ZAR9-F1
#
_cell.length_a   1.000
_cell.length_b   1.000
_cell.length_c   1.000
_cell.angle_alpha   90.00
_cell.angle_beta   90.00
_cell.angle_gamma   90.00
#
_symmetry.space_group_name_H-M   'P 1'
#
loop_
_entity.id
_entity.type
_entity.pdbx_description
1 polymer ?
#
loop_
_entity_poly.entity_id
_entity_poly.type
_entity_poly.pdbx_seq_one_letter_code
_entity_poly.pdbx_strand_id
1 'polypeptide(L)'
;MNIKNIPIKPQKIPYYLFLLLLTVGASLILGFLSFGGMYALWPVLPLAFAGFALSVAYEGEIYLQNIKGALNKLFKFNYLKNHFAKEYLLNHFPNTNEENCPQFFKDYKRQLKLLAEFGHKELNQDSKKRKRQIEKTLSDMEKWFALQLFSDKDNPTPNTSKYSRELLDWLALNDQDEWIKRWEKRHFQFHIVKGFSVVAGLFMGLGSTYLIVEAFTIIPFFAAIPFTFWPIIILPMAIVAGAAYGMLTYNAVTDMINNNTVVKWYNKIRDDLSQGLTVRNVFIASTAVFLVGLAVALTICTAGTWWTIATNARPLFDWMKKMPSFIMGIINPIITGASAIVFNIQNTAESLDMVDEATRSNKNVFQKIYEAISNGYQHLRETENWLQIANPFRILLKLTITPLRILLFLGHLISVAVTSDRMPGVPQILSALVAIISEGFEDAHYFIGHTHEDEQDEEHGHQDHHQFEKLLKERLGPDSDQDHNMDIPTWILKTIASPIYGLAALWDCSASKLNPPQENHSKNLPSGKKPHVLSLGEAWNKQWGVAKEFNVELSSHAKRPSQEWQVEHAVGQIDKFQRKHLKDIVIGHELADKKIIALNHLKEKIRHPEKGETLSDTLEQAKKQPDYNQHRLFNQKGEKTRTQLFIEELPERINLSSGK
;
A
#
# COMPACT_ATOMS: atom_id res chain seq x y z
N MET A 1 8.63 -8.19 7.04
CA MET A 1 7.46 -9.10 6.83
C MET A 1 7.05 -9.76 8.15
N ASN A 2 6.10 -9.17 8.92
CA ASN A 2 5.62 -9.78 10.15
C ASN A 2 4.56 -10.85 9.80
N ILE A 3 5.03 -12.05 9.43
CA ILE A 3 4.20 -13.22 9.06
C ILE A 3 3.36 -13.70 10.27
N LYS A 4 3.61 -13.17 11.47
CA LYS A 4 3.10 -13.72 12.73
C LYS A 4 1.59 -13.71 12.92
N ASN A 5 0.77 -13.05 12.10
CA ASN A 5 -0.69 -13.05 12.27
C ASN A 5 -1.50 -12.82 10.97
N ILE A 6 -1.05 -13.36 9.82
CA ILE A 6 -1.95 -13.45 8.66
C ILE A 6 -2.64 -14.81 8.75
N PRO A 7 -3.93 -14.91 9.17
CA PRO A 7 -4.67 -16.16 9.02
C PRO A 7 -4.65 -16.51 7.53
N ILE A 8 -3.90 -17.55 7.16
CA ILE A 8 -3.79 -18.01 5.78
C ILE A 8 -5.20 -18.42 5.37
N LYS A 9 -5.85 -17.57 4.58
CA LYS A 9 -7.17 -17.87 4.04
C LYS A 9 -6.93 -18.84 2.88
N PRO A 10 -7.38 -20.10 2.96
CA PRO A 10 -7.06 -21.11 1.95
C PRO A 10 -7.51 -20.68 0.54
N GLN A 11 -8.62 -19.94 0.47
CA GLN A 11 -9.17 -19.37 -0.77
C GLN A 11 -8.27 -18.31 -1.43
N LYS A 12 -7.29 -17.78 -0.72
CA LYS A 12 -6.31 -16.81 -1.22
C LYS A 12 -4.93 -17.41 -1.45
N ILE A 13 -4.74 -18.71 -1.23
CA ILE A 13 -3.45 -19.38 -1.47
C ILE A 13 -2.95 -19.13 -2.91
N PRO A 14 -3.77 -19.26 -3.97
CA PRO A 14 -3.28 -19.00 -5.34
C PRO A 14 -2.80 -17.56 -5.51
N TYR A 15 -3.52 -16.58 -4.94
CA TYR A 15 -3.13 -15.18 -4.95
C TYR A 15 -1.79 -14.96 -4.22
N TYR A 16 -1.65 -15.51 -3.01
CA TYR A 16 -0.43 -15.36 -2.22
C TYR A 16 0.77 -16.08 -2.85
N LEU A 17 0.54 -17.26 -3.43
CA LEU A 17 1.56 -18.02 -4.13
C LEU A 17 2.01 -17.29 -5.40
N PHE A 18 1.09 -16.78 -6.21
CA PHE A 18 1.40 -15.99 -7.40
C PHE A 18 2.20 -14.73 -7.04
N LEU A 19 1.74 -13.98 -6.02
CA LEU A 19 2.44 -12.80 -5.52
C LEU A 19 3.85 -13.14 -5.05
N LEU A 20 4.00 -14.20 -4.25
CA LEU A 20 5.30 -14.65 -3.73
C LEU A 20 6.24 -15.09 -4.86
N LEU A 21 5.76 -15.93 -5.79
CA LEU A 21 6.58 -16.45 -6.88
C LEU A 21 7.06 -15.32 -7.82
N LEU A 22 6.20 -14.37 -8.18
CA LEU A 22 6.61 -13.25 -9.01
C LEU A 22 7.59 -12.33 -8.29
N THR A 23 7.29 -11.97 -7.04
CA THR A 23 8.15 -11.07 -6.25
C THR A 23 9.52 -11.69 -6.04
N VAL A 24 9.57 -12.91 -5.51
CA VAL A 24 10.83 -13.62 -5.23
C VAL A 24 11.58 -13.88 -6.54
N GLY A 25 10.90 -14.31 -7.60
CA GLY A 25 11.54 -14.58 -8.87
C GLY A 25 12.15 -13.33 -9.51
N ALA A 26 11.42 -12.21 -9.55
CA ALA A 26 11.93 -10.94 -10.07
C ALA A 26 13.14 -10.44 -9.25
N SER A 27 13.02 -10.50 -7.92
CA SER A 27 14.09 -10.08 -7.01
C SER A 27 15.35 -10.93 -7.18
N LEU A 28 15.21 -12.24 -7.31
CA LEU A 28 16.35 -13.15 -7.54
C LEU A 28 17.03 -12.89 -8.88
N ILE A 29 16.26 -12.59 -9.94
CA ILE A 29 16.82 -12.24 -11.26
C ILE A 29 17.66 -10.97 -11.15
N LEU A 30 17.16 -9.92 -10.52
CA LEU A 30 17.92 -8.69 -10.27
C LEU A 30 19.13 -8.94 -9.37
N GLY A 31 18.99 -9.77 -8.34
CA GLY A 31 20.10 -10.21 -7.51
C GLY A 31 21.21 -10.87 -8.34
N PHE A 32 20.87 -11.79 -9.25
CA PHE A 32 21.86 -12.44 -10.12
C PHE A 32 22.51 -11.46 -11.11
N LEU A 33 21.76 -10.50 -11.63
CA LEU A 33 22.31 -9.43 -12.47
C LEU A 33 23.28 -8.54 -11.67
N SER A 34 22.95 -8.22 -10.41
CA SER A 34 23.83 -7.47 -9.50
C SER A 34 25.08 -8.25 -9.17
N PHE A 35 24.95 -9.53 -8.87
CA PHE A 35 26.09 -10.42 -8.70
C PHE A 35 27.01 -10.38 -9.92
N GLY A 36 26.44 -10.56 -11.12
CA GLY A 36 27.20 -10.58 -12.37
C GLY A 36 27.89 -9.26 -12.66
N GLY A 37 27.19 -8.13 -12.49
CA GLY A 37 27.76 -6.80 -12.64
C GLY A 37 28.89 -6.54 -11.65
N MET A 38 28.69 -6.90 -10.38
CA MET A 38 29.68 -6.67 -9.31
C MET A 38 30.90 -7.51 -9.53
N TYR A 39 30.71 -8.79 -9.86
CA TYR A 39 31.82 -9.68 -10.15
C TYR A 39 32.60 -9.25 -11.41
N ALA A 40 31.91 -8.69 -12.42
CA ALA A 40 32.57 -8.17 -13.62
C ALA A 40 33.39 -6.90 -13.37
N LEU A 41 32.89 -5.97 -12.54
CA LEU A 41 33.60 -4.73 -12.20
C LEU A 41 34.70 -4.95 -11.17
N TRP A 42 34.40 -5.75 -10.15
CA TRP A 42 35.31 -6.05 -9.05
C TRP A 42 35.16 -7.55 -8.70
N PRO A 43 36.08 -8.43 -9.17
CA PRO A 43 35.96 -9.88 -9.04
C PRO A 43 36.24 -10.41 -7.62
N VAL A 44 35.59 -9.81 -6.62
CA VAL A 44 35.63 -10.20 -5.21
C VAL A 44 34.29 -10.83 -4.85
N LEU A 45 34.30 -12.15 -4.68
CA LEU A 45 33.11 -12.95 -4.38
C LEU A 45 32.29 -12.43 -3.20
N PRO A 46 32.88 -12.07 -2.04
CA PRO A 46 32.12 -11.49 -0.93
C PRO A 46 31.31 -10.24 -1.32
N LEU A 47 31.88 -9.37 -2.16
CA LEU A 47 31.22 -8.14 -2.59
C LEU A 47 30.09 -8.44 -3.58
N ALA A 48 30.29 -9.42 -4.48
CA ALA A 48 29.24 -9.87 -5.39
C ALA A 48 28.06 -10.53 -4.65
N PHE A 49 28.33 -11.34 -3.61
CA PHE A 49 27.27 -11.89 -2.75
C PHE A 49 26.57 -10.81 -1.91
N ALA A 50 27.30 -9.80 -1.45
CA ALA A 50 26.71 -8.66 -0.76
C ALA A 50 25.79 -7.86 -1.70
N GLY A 51 26.24 -7.57 -2.93
CA GLY A 51 25.43 -6.92 -3.96
C GLY A 51 24.15 -7.70 -4.28
N PHE A 52 24.27 -9.02 -4.48
CA PHE A 52 23.14 -9.93 -4.64
C PHE A 52 22.13 -9.80 -3.50
N ALA A 53 22.58 -9.97 -2.26
CA ALA A 53 21.70 -9.98 -1.09
C ALA A 53 21.00 -8.64 -0.87
N LEU A 54 21.71 -7.53 -1.10
CA LEU A 54 21.17 -6.18 -1.00
C LEU A 54 20.11 -5.93 -2.07
N SER A 55 20.40 -6.25 -3.33
CA SER A 55 19.45 -6.10 -4.44
C SER A 55 18.18 -6.91 -4.18
N VAL A 56 18.29 -8.19 -3.81
CA VAL A 56 17.11 -9.04 -3.51
C VAL A 56 16.25 -8.46 -2.38
N ALA A 57 16.87 -7.89 -1.35
CA ALA A 57 16.15 -7.41 -0.17
C ALA A 57 15.38 -6.10 -0.43
N TYR A 58 15.97 -5.16 -1.17
CA TYR A 58 15.34 -3.86 -1.48
C TYR A 58 14.37 -3.97 -2.65
N GLU A 59 14.79 -4.58 -3.77
CA GLU A 59 13.95 -4.77 -4.96
C GLU A 59 12.72 -5.64 -4.65
N GLY A 60 12.86 -6.58 -3.71
CA GLY A 60 11.74 -7.41 -3.28
C GLY A 60 10.58 -6.63 -2.70
N GLU A 61 10.84 -5.53 -1.99
CA GLU A 61 9.77 -4.67 -1.47
C GLU A 61 9.13 -3.85 -2.60
N ILE A 62 9.93 -3.27 -3.48
CA ILE A 62 9.47 -2.47 -4.64
C ILE A 62 8.56 -3.31 -5.54
N TYR A 63 9.00 -4.52 -5.93
CA TYR A 63 8.20 -5.43 -6.74
C TYR A 63 6.95 -5.92 -6.00
N LEU A 64 7.05 -6.22 -4.69
CA LEU A 64 5.91 -6.65 -3.90
C LEU A 64 4.80 -5.60 -3.92
N GLN A 65 5.16 -4.34 -3.67
CA GLN A 65 4.21 -3.22 -3.64
C GLN A 65 3.59 -2.98 -5.01
N ASN A 66 4.41 -2.93 -6.07
CA ASN A 66 3.92 -2.72 -7.44
C ASN A 66 3.03 -3.86 -7.94
N ILE A 67 3.41 -5.13 -7.73
CA ILE A 67 2.61 -6.29 -8.13
C ILE A 67 1.29 -6.32 -7.34
N LYS A 68 1.33 -6.05 -6.03
CA LYS A 68 0.12 -5.95 -5.20
C LYS A 68 -0.79 -4.81 -5.67
N GLY A 69 -0.23 -3.66 -6.03
CA GLY A 69 -0.96 -2.52 -6.61
C GLY A 69 -1.64 -2.90 -7.93
N ALA A 70 -0.90 -3.50 -8.85
CA ALA A 70 -1.40 -3.97 -10.14
C ALA A 70 -2.53 -5.00 -9.98
N LEU A 71 -2.33 -6.01 -9.12
CA LEU A 71 -3.35 -7.03 -8.84
C LEU A 71 -4.63 -6.42 -8.26
N ASN A 72 -4.50 -5.45 -7.36
CA ASN A 72 -5.65 -4.73 -6.83
C ASN A 72 -6.40 -3.99 -7.94
N LYS A 73 -5.69 -3.27 -8.82
CA LYS A 73 -6.30 -2.53 -9.93
C LYS A 73 -6.98 -3.45 -10.96
N LEU A 74 -6.40 -4.61 -11.24
CA LEU A 74 -6.91 -5.58 -12.22
C LEU A 74 -8.10 -6.39 -11.70
N PHE A 75 -8.07 -6.81 -10.43
CA PHE A 75 -8.99 -7.82 -9.92
C PHE A 75 -9.93 -7.32 -8.81
N LYS A 76 -9.69 -6.14 -8.20
CA LYS A 76 -10.60 -5.59 -7.19
C LYS A 76 -11.86 -5.07 -7.89
N PHE A 77 -13.00 -5.62 -7.50
CA PHE A 77 -14.30 -5.23 -8.03
C PHE A 77 -14.51 -3.71 -7.97
N ASN A 78 -14.87 -3.12 -9.12
CA ASN A 78 -15.12 -1.70 -9.29
C ASN A 78 -13.98 -0.80 -8.81
N TYR A 79 -12.71 -1.23 -8.91
CA TYR A 79 -11.55 -0.46 -8.44
C TYR A 79 -11.62 1.02 -8.87
N LEU A 80 -11.76 1.27 -10.18
CA LEU A 80 -11.71 2.62 -10.73
C LEU A 80 -12.91 3.47 -10.29
N LYS A 81 -14.12 2.89 -10.26
CA LYS A 81 -15.32 3.56 -9.72
C LYS A 81 -15.11 3.93 -8.25
N ASN A 82 -14.55 3.03 -7.44
CA ASN A 82 -14.25 3.33 -6.04
C ASN A 82 -13.20 4.44 -5.89
N HIS A 83 -12.19 4.48 -6.77
CA HIS A 83 -11.17 5.54 -6.77
C HIS A 83 -11.80 6.91 -7.04
N PHE A 84 -12.55 7.06 -8.14
CA PHE A 84 -13.25 8.32 -8.43
C PHE A 84 -14.29 8.69 -7.37
N ALA A 85 -14.97 7.70 -6.77
CA ALA A 85 -15.92 7.96 -5.70
C ALA A 85 -15.25 8.51 -4.44
N LYS A 86 -14.04 8.05 -4.10
CA LYS A 86 -13.24 8.63 -3.01
C LYS A 86 -12.81 10.06 -3.34
N GLU A 87 -12.35 10.29 -4.57
CA GLU A 87 -11.96 11.63 -5.05
C GLU A 87 -13.15 12.60 -5.03
N TYR A 88 -14.33 12.14 -5.45
CA TYR A 88 -15.58 12.90 -5.34
C TYR A 88 -15.87 13.25 -3.88
N LEU A 89 -15.86 12.24 -2.98
CA LEU A 89 -16.13 12.46 -1.56
C LEU A 89 -15.13 13.43 -0.93
N LEU A 90 -13.87 13.41 -1.35
CA LEU A 90 -12.85 14.33 -0.84
C LEU A 90 -13.08 15.77 -1.29
N ASN A 91 -13.46 15.97 -2.57
CA ASN A 91 -13.53 17.29 -3.19
C ASN A 91 -14.91 17.95 -3.13
N HIS A 92 -15.99 17.17 -2.95
CA HIS A 92 -17.38 17.64 -3.04
C HIS A 92 -18.22 17.20 -1.83
N PHE A 93 -17.60 17.05 -0.66
CA PHE A 93 -18.35 16.73 0.56
C PHE A 93 -19.24 17.91 0.97
N PRO A 94 -20.58 17.76 1.04
CA PRO A 94 -21.47 18.86 1.37
C PRO A 94 -21.44 19.21 2.86
N ASN A 95 -21.89 20.42 3.19
CA ASN A 95 -22.13 20.79 4.58
C ASN A 95 -23.31 19.98 5.15
N THR A 96 -23.03 19.13 6.13
CA THR A 96 -24.03 18.23 6.73
C THR A 96 -25.14 18.92 7.51
N ASN A 97 -25.01 20.22 7.77
CA ASN A 97 -26.00 21.02 8.49
C ASN A 97 -27.08 21.60 7.56
N GLU A 98 -26.90 21.53 6.24
CA GLU A 98 -27.88 21.98 5.27
C GLU A 98 -29.11 21.07 5.24
N GLU A 99 -30.28 21.66 5.05
CA GLU A 99 -31.57 20.97 5.08
C GLU A 99 -31.68 19.93 3.95
N ASN A 100 -31.12 20.25 2.77
CA ASN A 100 -31.12 19.39 1.59
C ASN A 100 -29.94 18.40 1.53
N CYS A 101 -29.15 18.26 2.61
CA CYS A 101 -28.01 17.34 2.63
C CYS A 101 -28.48 15.88 2.81
N PRO A 102 -28.15 14.97 1.87
CA PRO A 102 -28.54 13.58 1.95
C PRO A 102 -28.12 12.89 3.25
N GLN A 103 -28.98 12.01 3.77
CA GLN A 103 -28.72 11.28 5.01
C GLN A 103 -27.39 10.49 4.98
N PHE A 104 -26.96 10.04 3.78
CA PHE A 104 -25.67 9.38 3.57
C PHE A 104 -24.47 10.18 4.09
N PHE A 105 -24.36 11.47 3.76
CA PHE A 105 -23.22 12.28 4.16
C PHE A 105 -23.20 12.51 5.67
N LYS A 106 -24.38 12.66 6.29
CA LYS A 106 -24.54 12.76 7.75
C LYS A 106 -24.03 11.50 8.44
N ASP A 107 -24.38 10.33 7.92
CA ASP A 107 -23.94 9.05 8.48
C ASP A 107 -22.46 8.77 8.24
N TYR A 108 -21.94 9.11 7.06
CA TYR A 108 -20.52 9.00 6.76
C TYR A 108 -19.68 9.85 7.73
N LYS A 109 -20.10 11.11 7.97
CA LYS A 109 -19.45 12.00 8.94
C LYS A 109 -19.45 11.44 10.36
N ARG A 110 -20.58 10.87 10.81
CA ARG A 110 -20.66 10.19 12.13
C ARG A 110 -19.68 9.03 12.22
N GLN A 111 -19.65 8.18 11.20
CA GLN A 111 -18.77 7.02 11.17
C GLN A 111 -17.28 7.42 11.13
N LEU A 112 -16.93 8.51 10.43
CA LEU A 112 -15.57 9.03 10.39
C LEU A 112 -15.15 9.61 11.75
N LYS A 113 -16.04 10.34 12.43
CA LYS A 113 -15.79 10.83 13.80
C LYS A 113 -15.58 9.69 14.80
N LEU A 114 -16.30 8.57 14.66
CA LEU A 114 -16.06 7.37 15.47
C LEU A 114 -14.67 6.76 15.23
N LEU A 115 -14.15 6.83 13.99
CA LEU A 115 -12.79 6.38 13.69
C LEU A 115 -11.75 7.29 14.35
N ALA A 116 -12.00 8.60 14.35
CA ALA A 116 -11.11 9.60 14.94
C ALA A 116 -10.89 9.41 16.44
N GLU A 117 -11.84 8.81 17.17
CA GLU A 117 -11.69 8.50 18.61
C GLU A 117 -10.50 7.57 18.91
N PHE A 118 -10.10 6.74 17.94
CA PHE A 118 -8.93 5.87 18.09
C PHE A 118 -7.60 6.62 17.87
N GLY A 119 -7.59 7.65 17.01
CA GLY A 119 -6.40 8.39 16.61
C GLY A 119 -5.24 7.52 16.08
N HIS A 120 -4.04 8.07 16.14
CA HIS A 120 -2.76 7.40 15.80
C HIS A 120 -2.17 6.59 16.97
N LYS A 121 -2.98 6.22 17.96
CA LYS A 121 -2.52 5.45 19.13
C LYS A 121 -2.25 3.99 18.75
N GLU A 122 -1.21 3.38 19.33
CA GLU A 122 -1.07 1.92 19.29
C GLU A 122 -2.18 1.28 20.10
N LEU A 123 -2.95 0.38 19.49
CA LEU A 123 -4.18 -0.15 20.09
C LEU A 123 -3.98 -1.58 20.62
N ASN A 124 -4.66 -1.92 21.73
CA ASN A 124 -4.76 -3.31 22.17
C ASN A 124 -5.59 -4.16 21.18
N GLN A 125 -5.55 -5.49 21.31
CA GLN A 125 -6.21 -6.39 20.34
C GLN A 125 -7.72 -6.12 20.16
N ASP A 126 -8.45 -5.80 21.23
CA ASP A 126 -9.89 -5.56 21.15
C ASP A 126 -10.21 -4.18 20.55
N SER A 127 -9.44 -3.14 20.88
CA SER A 127 -9.54 -1.84 20.22
C SER A 127 -9.14 -1.93 18.75
N LYS A 128 -8.13 -2.74 18.40
CA LYS A 128 -7.76 -3.06 17.01
C LYS A 128 -8.93 -3.72 16.28
N LYS A 129 -9.64 -4.67 16.91
CA LYS A 129 -10.85 -5.28 16.31
C LYS A 129 -11.96 -4.25 16.08
N ARG A 130 -12.26 -3.39 17.06
CA ARG A 130 -13.27 -2.33 16.96
C ARG A 130 -12.92 -1.29 15.88
N LYS A 131 -11.68 -0.78 15.86
CA LYS A 131 -11.17 0.13 14.82
C LYS A 131 -11.33 -0.50 13.44
N ARG A 132 -10.87 -1.75 13.26
CA ARG A 132 -11.01 -2.49 11.99
C ARG A 132 -12.46 -2.66 11.56
N GLN A 133 -13.40 -2.84 12.48
CA GLN A 133 -14.83 -2.92 12.17
C GLN A 133 -15.35 -1.58 11.64
N ILE A 134 -15.00 -0.47 12.29
CA ILE A 134 -15.37 0.89 11.86
C ILE A 134 -14.77 1.23 10.49
N GLU A 135 -13.48 0.95 10.28
CA GLU A 135 -12.78 1.13 8.99
C GLU A 135 -13.44 0.32 7.87
N LYS A 136 -13.91 -0.88 8.20
CA LYS A 136 -14.61 -1.77 7.26
C LYS A 136 -16.00 -1.26 6.93
N THR A 137 -16.74 -0.72 7.90
CA THR A 137 -18.02 -0.04 7.65
C THR A 137 -17.82 1.18 6.77
N LEU A 138 -16.84 2.06 7.04
CA LEU A 138 -16.48 3.17 6.16
C LEU A 138 -16.15 2.69 4.74
N SER A 139 -15.33 1.65 4.64
CA SER A 139 -14.97 1.08 3.34
C SER A 139 -16.16 0.45 2.61
N ASP A 140 -17.21 0.02 3.31
CA ASP A 140 -18.44 -0.45 2.69
C ASP A 140 -19.36 0.73 2.30
N MET A 141 -19.40 1.82 3.08
CA MET A 141 -20.04 3.10 2.71
C MET A 141 -19.44 3.68 1.43
N GLU A 142 -18.12 3.77 1.35
CA GLU A 142 -17.39 4.27 0.15
C GLU A 142 -17.73 3.44 -1.10
N LYS A 143 -17.79 2.10 -0.96
CA LYS A 143 -18.15 1.21 -2.09
C LYS A 143 -19.61 1.31 -2.47
N TRP A 144 -20.50 1.47 -1.50
CA TRP A 144 -21.92 1.67 -1.76
C TRP A 144 -22.14 3.01 -2.47
N PHE A 145 -21.50 4.08 -1.99
CA PHE A 145 -21.52 5.39 -2.64
C PHE A 145 -21.03 5.33 -4.07
N ALA A 146 -19.93 4.61 -4.33
CA ALA A 146 -19.43 4.39 -5.69
C ALA A 146 -20.46 3.70 -6.61
N LEU A 147 -21.29 2.79 -6.08
CA LEU A 147 -22.35 2.17 -6.88
C LEU A 147 -23.46 3.18 -7.23
N GLN A 148 -23.79 4.09 -6.31
CA GLN A 148 -24.80 5.13 -6.55
C GLN A 148 -24.29 6.19 -7.53
N LEU A 149 -23.05 6.69 -7.33
CA LEU A 149 -22.43 7.70 -8.19
C LEU A 149 -22.36 7.25 -9.66
N PHE A 150 -22.10 5.97 -9.89
CA PHE A 150 -21.99 5.40 -11.25
C PHE A 150 -23.16 4.47 -11.60
N SER A 151 -24.35 4.74 -11.05
CA SER A 151 -25.59 4.07 -11.42
C SER A 151 -26.13 4.62 -12.74
N ASP A 152 -26.85 3.77 -13.48
CA ASP A 152 -27.49 4.15 -14.74
C ASP A 152 -28.77 4.95 -14.44
N LYS A 153 -28.84 6.18 -14.95
CA LYS A 153 -30.01 7.07 -14.79
C LYS A 153 -31.22 6.56 -15.58
N ASP A 154 -30.98 5.87 -16.70
CA ASP A 154 -32.02 5.44 -17.63
C ASP A 154 -32.62 4.09 -17.24
N ASN A 155 -31.94 3.33 -16.37
CA ASN A 155 -32.41 2.06 -15.80
C ASN A 155 -32.33 2.08 -14.26
N PRO A 156 -33.21 2.87 -13.60
CA PRO A 156 -33.25 2.90 -12.15
C PRO A 156 -33.55 1.50 -11.60
N THR A 157 -32.82 1.10 -10.56
CA THR A 157 -33.05 -0.20 -9.91
C THR A 157 -34.48 -0.25 -9.37
N PRO A 158 -35.29 -1.26 -9.77
CA PRO A 158 -36.61 -1.46 -9.18
C PRO A 158 -36.39 -1.72 -7.67
N ASN A 159 -37.07 -0.96 -6.82
CA ASN A 159 -36.95 -0.96 -5.35
C ASN A 159 -35.78 -0.13 -4.77
N THR A 160 -35.56 1.08 -5.30
CA THR A 160 -34.69 2.09 -4.67
C THR A 160 -35.29 2.59 -3.36
N SER A 161 -34.58 2.47 -2.24
CA SER A 161 -35.02 3.00 -0.94
C SER A 161 -35.03 4.53 -0.92
N LYS A 162 -35.77 5.14 0.01
CA LYS A 162 -35.78 6.60 0.19
C LYS A 162 -34.37 7.16 0.42
N TYR A 163 -33.56 6.47 1.22
CA TYR A 163 -32.16 6.83 1.51
C TYR A 163 -31.30 6.86 0.23
N SER A 164 -31.47 5.86 -0.64
CA SER A 164 -30.76 5.80 -1.92
C SER A 164 -31.26 6.87 -2.90
N ARG A 165 -32.58 7.10 -2.96
CA ARG A 165 -33.18 8.08 -3.87
C ARG A 165 -32.78 9.50 -3.53
N GLU A 166 -32.79 9.87 -2.25
CA GLU A 166 -32.31 11.16 -1.77
C GLU A 166 -30.87 11.46 -2.23
N LEU A 167 -29.98 10.46 -2.12
CA LEU A 167 -28.61 10.61 -2.60
C LEU A 167 -28.53 10.72 -4.13
N LEU A 168 -29.28 9.89 -4.87
CA LEU A 168 -29.27 9.92 -6.33
C LEU A 168 -29.78 11.24 -6.90
N ASP A 169 -30.87 11.77 -6.32
CA ASP A 169 -31.44 13.06 -6.71
C ASP A 169 -30.43 14.19 -6.45
N TRP A 170 -29.74 14.14 -5.30
CA TRP A 170 -28.68 15.09 -4.99
C TRP A 170 -27.48 14.96 -5.94
N LEU A 171 -27.01 13.74 -6.23
CA LEU A 171 -25.90 13.51 -7.15
C LEU A 171 -26.21 13.99 -8.57
N ALA A 172 -27.45 13.78 -9.04
CA ALA A 172 -27.89 14.23 -10.35
C ALA A 172 -27.78 15.76 -10.52
N LEU A 173 -27.93 16.52 -9.41
CA LEU A 173 -27.77 17.97 -9.36
C LEU A 173 -26.32 18.43 -9.12
N ASN A 174 -25.42 17.53 -8.73
CA ASN A 174 -24.03 17.83 -8.35
C ASN A 174 -23.04 17.09 -9.28
N ASP A 175 -23.10 17.39 -10.58
CA ASP A 175 -22.12 17.01 -11.60
C ASP A 175 -21.87 15.49 -11.79
N GLN A 176 -22.80 14.62 -11.38
CA GLN A 176 -22.67 13.17 -11.56
C GLN A 176 -22.29 12.76 -13.01
N ASP A 177 -22.87 13.42 -14.02
CA ASP A 177 -22.60 13.10 -15.43
C ASP A 177 -21.16 13.42 -15.84
N GLU A 178 -20.56 14.46 -15.26
CA GLU A 178 -19.16 14.78 -15.51
C GLU A 178 -18.26 13.66 -14.96
N TRP A 179 -18.57 13.17 -13.76
CA TRP A 179 -17.82 12.09 -13.13
C TRP A 179 -17.97 10.76 -13.87
N ILE A 180 -19.17 10.45 -14.37
CA ILE A 180 -19.41 9.27 -15.23
C ILE A 180 -18.56 9.37 -16.51
N LYS A 181 -18.58 10.51 -17.22
CA LYS A 181 -17.75 10.72 -18.43
C LYS A 181 -16.25 10.64 -18.14
N ARG A 182 -15.79 11.21 -17.02
CA ARG A 182 -14.40 11.10 -16.56
C ARG A 182 -14.02 9.64 -16.31
N TRP A 183 -14.90 8.88 -15.66
CA TRP A 183 -14.70 7.45 -15.43
C TRP A 183 -14.63 6.66 -16.75
N GLU A 184 -15.53 6.87 -17.70
CA GLU A 184 -15.52 6.18 -19.00
C GLU A 184 -14.21 6.41 -19.77
N LYS A 185 -13.79 7.68 -19.87
CA LYS A 185 -12.51 8.04 -20.49
C LYS A 185 -11.34 7.34 -19.81
N ARG A 186 -11.32 7.35 -18.48
CA ARG A 186 -10.25 6.72 -17.69
C ARG A 186 -10.29 5.20 -17.79
N HIS A 187 -11.47 4.61 -17.86
CA HIS A 187 -11.65 3.18 -18.02
C HIS A 187 -11.12 2.68 -19.37
N PHE A 188 -11.34 3.46 -20.43
CA PHE A 188 -10.75 3.21 -21.74
C PHE A 188 -9.22 3.32 -21.71
N GLN A 189 -8.67 4.36 -21.05
CA GLN A 189 -7.22 4.51 -20.86
C GLN A 189 -6.62 3.30 -20.13
N PHE A 190 -7.26 2.78 -19.08
CA PHE A 190 -6.82 1.59 -18.38
C PHE A 190 -6.75 0.35 -19.28
N HIS A 191 -7.66 0.20 -20.24
CA HIS A 191 -7.62 -0.89 -21.23
C HIS A 191 -6.44 -0.75 -22.19
N ILE A 192 -6.16 0.46 -22.67
CA ILE A 192 -4.97 0.73 -23.49
C ILE A 192 -3.71 0.39 -22.71
N VAL A 193 -3.60 0.86 -21.47
CA VAL A 193 -2.44 0.61 -20.60
C VAL A 193 -2.28 -0.88 -20.35
N LYS A 194 -3.36 -1.63 -20.10
CA LYS A 194 -3.31 -3.09 -19.97
C LYS A 194 -2.70 -3.76 -21.22
N GLY A 195 -3.13 -3.34 -22.41
CA GLY A 195 -2.55 -3.82 -23.66
C GLY A 195 -1.06 -3.49 -23.78
N PHE A 196 -0.68 -2.24 -23.51
CA PHE A 196 0.72 -1.80 -23.52
C PHE A 196 1.58 -2.58 -22.52
N SER A 197 1.10 -2.79 -21.30
CA SER A 197 1.81 -3.54 -20.25
C SER A 197 2.03 -5.01 -20.60
N VAL A 198 1.07 -5.66 -21.26
CA VAL A 198 1.25 -7.03 -21.76
C VAL A 198 2.34 -7.06 -22.83
N VAL A 199 2.33 -6.10 -23.77
CA VAL A 199 3.34 -5.99 -24.81
C VAL A 199 4.72 -5.72 -24.19
N ALA A 200 4.83 -4.75 -23.28
CA ALA A 200 6.06 -4.44 -22.56
C ALA A 200 6.59 -5.64 -21.76
N GLY A 201 5.72 -6.38 -21.07
CA GLY A 201 6.09 -7.60 -20.35
C GLY A 201 6.59 -8.72 -21.27
N LEU A 202 5.98 -8.90 -22.44
CA LEU A 202 6.46 -9.88 -23.43
C LEU A 202 7.86 -9.52 -23.95
N PHE A 203 8.06 -8.24 -24.30
CA PHE A 203 9.34 -7.73 -24.76
C PHE A 203 10.43 -7.81 -23.69
N MET A 204 10.09 -7.45 -22.44
CA MET A 204 10.97 -7.65 -21.29
C MET A 204 11.32 -9.12 -21.09
N GLY A 205 10.34 -10.03 -21.10
CA GLY A 205 10.60 -11.46 -20.93
C GLY A 205 11.51 -12.02 -22.02
N LEU A 206 11.24 -11.68 -23.28
CA LEU A 206 12.11 -12.04 -24.40
C LEU A 206 13.53 -11.47 -24.21
N GLY A 207 13.64 -10.20 -23.86
CA GLY A 207 14.91 -9.58 -23.55
C GLY A 207 15.66 -10.26 -22.40
N SER A 208 14.97 -10.57 -21.30
CA SER A 208 15.54 -11.23 -20.12
C SER A 208 16.17 -12.57 -20.46
N THR A 209 15.69 -13.30 -21.48
CA THR A 209 16.36 -14.53 -21.92
C THR A 209 17.81 -14.29 -22.34
N TYR A 210 18.11 -13.18 -23.02
CA TYR A 210 19.47 -12.83 -23.42
C TYR A 210 20.31 -12.36 -22.23
N LEU A 211 19.73 -11.53 -21.35
CA LEU A 211 20.41 -11.07 -20.12
C LEU A 211 20.82 -12.23 -19.23
N ILE A 212 19.91 -13.19 -19.02
CA ILE A 212 20.17 -14.34 -18.16
C ILE A 212 21.20 -15.27 -18.81
N VAL A 213 21.19 -15.44 -20.15
CA VAL A 213 22.24 -16.17 -20.86
C VAL A 213 23.61 -15.54 -20.60
N GLU A 214 23.74 -14.22 -20.72
CA GLU A 214 25.00 -13.52 -20.42
C GLU A 214 25.42 -13.71 -18.95
N ALA A 215 24.50 -13.51 -18.01
CA ALA A 215 24.78 -13.75 -16.58
C ALA A 215 25.23 -15.18 -16.31
N PHE A 216 24.62 -16.18 -16.95
CA PHE A 216 24.98 -17.60 -16.80
C PHE A 216 26.38 -17.90 -17.34
N THR A 217 26.84 -17.16 -18.37
CA THR A 217 28.23 -17.32 -18.85
C THR A 217 29.27 -16.75 -17.89
N ILE A 218 28.92 -15.74 -17.09
CA ILE A 218 29.83 -15.06 -16.17
C ILE A 218 29.91 -15.78 -14.82
N ILE A 219 28.79 -16.30 -14.32
CA ILE A 219 28.71 -16.93 -13.00
C ILE A 219 29.26 -18.36 -13.07
N PRO A 220 30.37 -18.69 -12.37
CA PRO A 220 31.06 -19.98 -12.53
C PRO A 220 30.17 -21.21 -12.31
N PHE A 221 29.24 -21.14 -11.36
CA PHE A 221 28.29 -22.22 -11.08
C PHE A 221 27.35 -22.51 -12.27
N PHE A 222 26.79 -21.46 -12.89
CA PHE A 222 25.88 -21.62 -14.03
C PHE A 222 26.62 -21.93 -15.32
N ALA A 223 27.83 -21.38 -15.49
CA ALA A 223 28.69 -21.67 -16.64
C ALA A 223 29.08 -23.16 -16.73
N ALA A 224 29.11 -23.87 -15.59
CA ALA A 224 29.38 -25.31 -15.54
C ALA A 224 28.21 -26.18 -16.03
N ILE A 225 26.99 -25.64 -16.11
CA ILE A 225 25.82 -26.36 -16.61
C ILE A 225 25.88 -26.41 -18.15
N PRO A 226 25.71 -27.58 -18.80
CA PRO A 226 25.69 -27.64 -20.26
C PRO A 226 24.59 -26.75 -20.86
N PHE A 227 24.91 -26.03 -21.94
CA PHE A 227 24.00 -25.07 -22.59
C PHE A 227 22.65 -25.68 -23.00
N THR A 228 22.59 -26.98 -23.26
CA THR A 228 21.35 -27.71 -23.60
C THR A 228 20.31 -27.71 -22.47
N PHE A 229 20.74 -27.57 -21.21
CA PHE A 229 19.85 -27.53 -20.05
C PHE A 229 19.43 -26.10 -19.67
N TRP A 230 20.08 -25.08 -20.23
CA TRP A 230 19.80 -23.68 -19.90
C TRP A 230 18.35 -23.29 -20.21
N PRO A 231 17.70 -23.72 -21.31
CA PRO A 231 16.30 -23.40 -21.57
C PRO A 231 15.33 -23.79 -20.43
N ILE A 232 15.58 -24.91 -19.74
CA ILE A 232 14.70 -25.41 -18.66
C ILE A 232 14.70 -24.45 -17.46
N ILE A 233 15.80 -23.71 -17.27
CA ILE A 233 15.98 -22.78 -16.15
C ILE A 233 15.66 -21.35 -16.59
N ILE A 234 16.17 -20.92 -17.74
CA ILE A 234 16.07 -19.55 -18.22
C ILE A 234 14.64 -19.20 -18.65
N LEU A 235 13.89 -20.13 -19.27
CA LEU A 235 12.55 -19.82 -19.77
C LEU A 235 11.56 -19.51 -18.63
N PRO A 236 11.46 -20.30 -17.54
CA PRO A 236 10.65 -19.92 -16.39
C PRO A 236 11.05 -18.57 -15.78
N MET A 237 12.34 -18.28 -15.66
CA MET A 237 12.84 -17.01 -15.12
C MET A 237 12.43 -15.83 -16.02
N ALA A 238 12.57 -15.97 -17.34
CA ALA A 238 12.16 -14.96 -18.30
C ALA A 238 10.65 -14.69 -18.29
N ILE A 239 9.83 -15.73 -18.11
CA ILE A 239 8.36 -15.57 -17.96
C ILE A 239 8.05 -14.79 -16.67
N VAL A 240 8.72 -15.10 -15.56
CA VAL A 240 8.53 -14.38 -14.30
C VAL A 240 8.97 -12.92 -14.43
N ALA A 241 10.14 -12.65 -15.02
CA ALA A 241 10.61 -11.29 -15.26
C ALA A 241 9.64 -10.48 -16.13
N GLY A 242 9.19 -11.06 -17.25
CA GLY A 242 8.23 -10.40 -18.15
C GLY A 242 6.89 -10.12 -17.46
N ALA A 243 6.36 -11.08 -16.69
CA ALA A 243 5.12 -10.88 -15.94
C ALA A 243 5.26 -9.83 -14.83
N ALA A 244 6.36 -9.86 -14.07
CA ALA A 244 6.64 -8.90 -13.02
C ALA A 244 6.80 -7.47 -13.59
N TYR A 245 7.55 -7.32 -14.68
CA TYR A 245 7.73 -6.03 -15.35
C TYR A 245 6.43 -5.51 -15.94
N GLY A 246 5.64 -6.36 -16.62
CA GLY A 246 4.32 -5.96 -17.13
C GLY A 246 3.38 -5.46 -16.02
N MET A 247 3.41 -6.09 -14.84
CA MET A 247 2.65 -5.63 -13.67
C MET A 247 3.17 -4.29 -13.13
N LEU A 248 4.49 -4.11 -13.07
CA LEU A 248 5.12 -2.86 -12.66
C LEU A 248 4.74 -1.72 -13.61
N THR A 249 4.88 -1.91 -14.92
CA THR A 249 4.45 -0.94 -15.95
C THR A 249 2.96 -0.61 -15.79
N TYR A 250 2.11 -1.64 -15.61
CA TYR A 250 0.68 -1.42 -15.43
C TYR A 250 0.40 -0.57 -14.20
N ASN A 251 1.06 -0.87 -13.07
CA ASN A 251 0.89 -0.13 -11.83
C ASN A 251 1.31 1.34 -11.99
N ALA A 252 2.54 1.58 -12.43
CA ALA A 252 3.11 2.92 -12.55
C ALA A 252 2.34 3.81 -13.53
N VAL A 253 2.02 3.30 -14.73
CA VAL A 253 1.29 4.08 -15.73
C VAL A 253 -0.12 4.41 -15.25
N THR A 254 -0.80 3.46 -14.60
CA THR A 254 -2.15 3.72 -14.07
C THR A 254 -2.15 4.68 -12.88
N ASP A 255 -1.12 4.65 -12.01
CA ASP A 255 -0.98 5.64 -10.91
C ASP A 255 -0.67 7.02 -11.45
N MET A 256 0.25 7.15 -12.39
CA MET A 256 0.56 8.42 -13.05
C MET A 256 -0.68 9.07 -13.67
N ILE A 257 -1.50 8.25 -14.34
CA ILE A 257 -2.76 8.71 -14.92
C ILE A 257 -3.76 9.09 -13.82
N ASN A 258 -4.00 8.22 -12.83
CA ASN A 258 -4.93 8.45 -11.73
C ASN A 258 -4.62 9.70 -10.93
N ASN A 259 -3.36 9.90 -10.58
CA ASN A 259 -2.93 11.03 -9.77
C ASN A 259 -2.80 12.32 -10.60
N ASN A 260 -2.98 12.26 -11.92
CA ASN A 260 -2.67 13.33 -12.87
C ASN A 260 -1.25 13.89 -12.64
N THR A 261 -0.29 13.01 -12.32
CA THR A 261 1.03 13.37 -11.78
C THR A 261 1.72 14.43 -12.61
N VAL A 262 1.86 14.20 -13.93
CA VAL A 262 2.56 15.13 -14.84
C VAL A 262 1.92 16.52 -14.87
N VAL A 263 0.58 16.59 -14.88
CA VAL A 263 -0.15 17.86 -14.97
C VAL A 263 -0.06 18.62 -13.65
N LYS A 264 -0.25 17.93 -12.51
CA LYS A 264 -0.11 18.55 -11.19
C LYS A 264 1.30 19.08 -11.00
N TRP A 265 2.29 18.30 -11.37
CA TRP A 265 3.70 18.65 -11.28
C TRP A 265 4.06 19.86 -12.13
N TYR A 266 3.65 19.87 -13.40
CA TYR A 266 3.84 21.01 -14.30
C TYR A 266 3.16 22.28 -13.76
N ASN A 267 1.90 22.18 -13.34
CA ASN A 267 1.17 23.31 -12.80
C ASN A 267 1.82 23.83 -11.52
N LYS A 268 2.23 22.94 -10.60
CA LYS A 268 2.94 23.31 -9.36
C LYS A 268 4.20 24.12 -9.65
N ILE A 269 5.08 23.62 -10.52
CA ILE A 269 6.33 24.32 -10.88
C ILE A 269 6.04 25.66 -11.55
N ARG A 270 5.09 25.69 -12.49
CA ARG A 270 4.69 26.91 -13.19
C ARG A 270 4.13 27.95 -12.22
N ASP A 271 3.23 27.51 -11.34
CA ASP A 271 2.54 28.38 -10.39
C ASP A 271 3.54 28.91 -9.34
N ASP A 272 4.45 28.07 -8.84
CA ASP A 272 5.53 28.47 -7.92
C ASP A 272 6.48 29.50 -8.57
N LEU A 273 6.89 29.28 -9.83
CA LEU A 273 7.72 30.24 -10.57
C LEU A 273 6.97 31.55 -10.87
N SER A 274 5.65 31.49 -11.11
CA SER A 274 4.82 32.67 -11.36
C SER A 274 4.62 33.54 -10.12
N GLN A 275 4.69 32.96 -8.92
CA GLN A 275 4.65 33.69 -7.64
C GLN A 275 5.96 34.44 -7.33
N GLY A 276 7.03 34.21 -8.09
CA GLY A 276 8.29 34.93 -8.01
C GLY A 276 9.52 34.02 -8.02
N LEU A 277 10.66 34.56 -8.46
CA LEU A 277 11.96 33.87 -8.51
C LEU A 277 12.65 33.85 -7.14
N THR A 278 12.03 33.19 -6.16
CA THR A 278 12.69 32.94 -4.87
C THR A 278 13.76 31.85 -5.01
N VAL A 279 14.77 31.83 -4.12
CA VAL A 279 15.81 30.79 -4.11
C VAL A 279 15.19 29.39 -4.02
N ARG A 280 14.11 29.24 -3.24
CA ARG A 280 13.37 27.98 -3.12
C ARG A 280 12.69 27.59 -4.44
N ASN A 281 11.96 28.50 -5.08
CA ASN A 281 11.23 28.18 -6.31
C ASN A 281 12.20 27.84 -7.46
N VAL A 282 13.33 28.56 -7.55
CA VAL A 282 14.40 28.26 -8.51
C VAL A 282 15.05 26.91 -8.19
N PHE A 283 15.28 26.59 -6.91
CA PHE A 283 15.81 25.30 -6.48
C PHE A 283 14.86 24.14 -6.84
N ILE A 284 13.57 24.23 -6.52
CA ILE A 284 12.57 23.21 -6.84
C ILE A 284 12.43 23.02 -8.35
N ALA A 285 12.37 24.11 -9.11
CA ALA A 285 12.32 24.04 -10.58
C ALA A 285 13.62 23.43 -11.18
N SER A 286 14.78 23.75 -10.62
CA SER A 286 16.06 23.19 -11.08
C SER A 286 16.17 21.70 -10.75
N THR A 287 15.77 21.29 -9.54
CA THR A 287 15.68 19.87 -9.13
C THR A 287 14.71 19.11 -10.02
N ALA A 288 13.56 19.70 -10.34
CA ALA A 288 12.57 19.13 -11.25
C ALA A 288 13.16 18.86 -12.65
N VAL A 289 13.83 19.86 -13.25
CA VAL A 289 14.50 19.71 -14.56
C VAL A 289 15.62 18.67 -14.49
N PHE A 290 16.39 18.67 -13.41
CA PHE A 290 17.47 17.71 -13.19
C PHE A 290 16.95 16.27 -13.13
N LEU A 291 15.91 16.01 -12.33
CA LEU A 291 15.33 14.67 -12.20
C LEU A 291 14.69 14.17 -13.50
N VAL A 292 13.99 15.03 -14.25
CA VAL A 292 13.50 14.66 -15.60
C VAL A 292 14.66 14.36 -16.55
N GLY A 293 15.74 15.15 -16.47
CA GLY A 293 16.97 14.88 -17.22
C GLY A 293 17.55 13.50 -16.90
N LEU A 294 17.60 13.12 -15.62
CA LEU A 294 18.03 11.78 -15.19
C LEU A 294 17.09 10.68 -15.69
N ALA A 295 15.77 10.87 -15.59
CA ALA A 295 14.78 9.91 -16.06
C ALA A 295 14.91 9.63 -17.57
N VAL A 296 15.14 10.67 -18.38
CA VAL A 296 15.40 10.55 -19.81
C VAL A 296 16.74 9.88 -20.07
N ALA A 297 17.79 10.26 -19.34
CA ALA A 297 19.12 9.64 -19.47
C ALA A 297 19.07 8.14 -19.16
N LEU A 298 18.42 7.74 -18.06
CA LEU A 298 18.21 6.34 -17.69
C LEU A 298 17.45 5.58 -18.78
N THR A 299 16.38 6.16 -19.32
CA THR A 299 15.63 5.56 -20.42
C THR A 299 16.50 5.27 -21.62
N ILE A 300 17.32 6.25 -22.03
CA ILE A 300 18.24 6.09 -23.16
C ILE A 300 19.26 5.00 -22.83
N CYS A 301 19.74 4.92 -21.59
CA CYS A 301 20.60 3.83 -21.15
C CYS A 301 19.89 2.49 -21.27
N THR A 302 18.66 2.35 -20.77
CA THR A 302 17.84 1.12 -20.88
C THR A 302 17.68 0.69 -22.33
N ALA A 303 17.32 1.61 -23.20
CA ALA A 303 17.21 1.34 -24.62
C ALA A 303 18.56 0.88 -25.22
N GLY A 304 19.66 1.52 -24.82
CA GLY A 304 21.03 1.16 -25.20
C GLY A 304 21.44 -0.24 -24.71
N THR A 305 21.05 -0.64 -23.50
CA THR A 305 21.27 -1.99 -22.96
C THR A 305 20.62 -3.02 -23.85
N TRP A 306 19.33 -2.83 -24.13
CA TRP A 306 18.56 -3.74 -24.96
C TRP A 306 19.07 -3.84 -26.39
N TRP A 307 19.50 -2.71 -26.97
CA TRP A 307 20.18 -2.68 -28.25
C TRP A 307 21.46 -3.54 -28.21
N THR A 308 22.34 -3.28 -27.24
CA THR A 308 23.64 -3.96 -27.11
C THR A 308 23.48 -5.46 -26.94
N ILE A 309 22.52 -5.86 -26.11
CA ILE A 309 22.23 -7.28 -25.83
C ILE A 309 21.65 -7.95 -27.07
N ALA A 310 20.70 -7.31 -27.74
CA ALA A 310 20.14 -7.83 -28.98
C ALA A 310 21.20 -8.06 -30.08
N THR A 311 22.25 -7.22 -30.12
CA THR A 311 23.30 -7.31 -31.13
C THR A 311 24.46 -8.23 -30.75
N ASN A 312 24.79 -8.35 -29.45
CA ASN A 312 26.02 -9.02 -29.01
C ASN A 312 25.79 -10.31 -28.20
N ALA A 313 24.61 -10.51 -27.60
CA ALA A 313 24.38 -11.67 -26.76
C ALA A 313 24.09 -12.92 -27.59
N ARG A 314 24.61 -14.06 -27.13
CA ARG A 314 24.30 -15.36 -27.72
C ARG A 314 22.81 -15.67 -27.49
N PRO A 315 22.02 -15.96 -28.53
CA PRO A 315 20.63 -16.32 -28.34
C PRO A 315 20.49 -17.70 -27.71
N LEU A 316 19.45 -17.88 -26.89
CA LEU A 316 19.12 -19.15 -26.24
C LEU A 316 18.66 -20.21 -27.24
N PHE A 317 17.86 -19.81 -28.23
CA PHE A 317 17.35 -20.68 -29.29
C PHE A 317 17.75 -20.19 -30.69
N ASP A 318 17.90 -21.11 -31.64
CA ASP A 318 18.29 -20.75 -33.01
C ASP A 318 17.25 -19.90 -33.75
N TRP A 319 15.96 -20.03 -33.44
CA TRP A 319 14.92 -19.19 -34.04
C TRP A 319 15.06 -17.72 -33.62
N MET A 320 15.65 -17.44 -32.46
CA MET A 320 15.86 -16.07 -31.98
C MET A 320 16.88 -15.33 -32.86
N LYS A 321 17.82 -16.04 -33.50
CA LYS A 321 18.71 -15.48 -34.55
C LYS A 321 17.94 -14.99 -35.77
N LYS A 322 16.74 -15.55 -36.00
CA LYS A 322 15.87 -15.24 -37.14
C LYS A 322 14.84 -14.17 -36.81
N MET A 323 14.76 -13.69 -35.57
CA MET A 323 13.96 -12.50 -35.28
C MET A 323 14.54 -11.33 -36.06
N PRO A 324 13.71 -10.56 -36.80
CA PRO A 324 14.19 -9.38 -37.50
C PRO A 324 14.97 -8.48 -36.54
N SER A 325 16.16 -8.05 -36.94
CA SER A 325 17.00 -7.11 -36.17
C SER A 325 16.24 -5.84 -35.80
N PHE A 326 15.26 -5.45 -36.61
CA PHE A 326 14.32 -4.37 -36.32
C PHE A 326 13.46 -4.60 -35.06
N ILE A 327 13.02 -5.83 -34.78
CA ILE A 327 12.18 -6.13 -33.60
C ILE A 327 13.01 -6.03 -32.33
N MET A 328 14.17 -6.69 -32.29
CA MET A 328 15.01 -6.71 -31.08
C MET A 328 15.85 -5.43 -30.92
N GLY A 329 16.22 -4.78 -32.02
CA GLY A 329 17.01 -3.55 -32.01
C GLY A 329 16.16 -2.28 -31.94
N ILE A 330 14.98 -2.21 -32.54
CA ILE A 330 14.23 -0.93 -32.58
C ILE A 330 12.97 -1.02 -31.72
N ILE A 331 12.13 -2.02 -31.95
CA ILE A 331 10.84 -2.12 -31.25
C ILE A 331 11.03 -2.40 -29.76
N ASN A 332 11.88 -3.37 -29.40
CA ASN A 332 12.10 -3.76 -28.00
C ASN A 332 12.62 -2.58 -27.15
N PRO A 333 13.72 -1.88 -27.54
CA PRO A 333 14.20 -0.71 -26.80
C PRO A 333 13.20 0.45 -26.71
N ILE A 334 12.37 0.67 -27.74
CA ILE A 334 11.35 1.72 -27.70
C ILE A 334 10.27 1.37 -26.69
N ILE A 335 9.79 0.12 -26.67
CA ILE A 335 8.71 -0.30 -25.77
C ILE A 335 9.19 -0.38 -24.33
N THR A 336 10.36 -0.97 -24.07
CA THR A 336 10.94 -1.04 -22.73
C THR A 336 11.38 0.35 -22.26
N GLY A 337 11.96 1.17 -23.13
CA GLY A 337 12.29 2.56 -22.85
C GLY A 337 11.05 3.40 -22.52
N ALA A 338 9.98 3.34 -23.33
CA ALA A 338 8.75 4.08 -23.06
C ALA A 338 8.10 3.67 -21.72
N SER A 339 8.17 2.38 -21.37
CA SER A 339 7.74 1.89 -20.06
C SER A 339 8.61 2.45 -18.93
N ALA A 340 9.94 2.45 -19.10
CA ALA A 340 10.89 2.98 -18.14
C ALA A 340 10.73 4.49 -17.91
N ILE A 341 10.45 5.29 -18.96
CA ILE A 341 10.18 6.72 -18.82
C ILE A 341 9.04 6.96 -17.82
N VAL A 342 7.93 6.24 -17.98
CA VAL A 342 6.74 6.48 -17.14
C VAL A 342 7.02 6.11 -15.68
N PHE A 343 7.72 4.99 -15.45
CA PHE A 343 8.17 4.60 -14.12
C PHE A 343 9.08 5.68 -13.51
N ASN A 344 10.14 6.07 -14.22
CA ASN A 344 11.09 7.07 -13.75
C ASN A 344 10.45 8.43 -13.48
N ILE A 345 9.48 8.86 -14.31
CA ILE A 345 8.73 10.12 -14.10
C ILE A 345 7.85 10.03 -12.86
N GLN A 346 7.15 8.91 -12.65
CA GLN A 346 6.30 8.74 -11.47
C GLN A 346 7.14 8.78 -10.19
N ASN A 347 8.26 8.06 -10.16
CA ASN A 347 9.17 8.03 -9.02
C ASN A 347 9.81 9.41 -8.79
N THR A 348 10.24 10.08 -9.87
CA THR A 348 10.74 11.46 -9.83
C THR A 348 9.74 12.43 -9.19
N ALA A 349 8.45 12.28 -9.50
CA ALA A 349 7.42 13.16 -8.96
C ALA A 349 7.24 12.95 -7.46
N GLU A 350 7.25 11.69 -6.99
CA GLU A 350 7.19 11.35 -5.56
C GLU A 350 8.41 11.88 -4.81
N SER A 351 9.62 11.73 -5.36
CA SER A 351 10.85 12.30 -4.80
C SER A 351 10.81 13.83 -4.73
N LEU A 352 10.26 14.51 -5.75
CA LEU A 352 10.16 15.97 -5.71
C LEU A 352 9.16 16.45 -4.66
N ASP A 353 8.04 15.74 -4.46
CA ASP A 353 7.09 16.09 -3.41
C ASP A 353 7.73 16.01 -2.02
N MET A 354 8.60 15.02 -1.77
CA MET A 354 9.39 14.98 -0.53
C MET A 354 10.37 16.13 -0.41
N VAL A 355 11.10 16.48 -1.49
CA VAL A 355 12.05 17.61 -1.47
C VAL A 355 11.30 18.92 -1.22
N ASP A 356 10.13 19.09 -1.81
CA ASP A 356 9.26 20.24 -1.55
C ASP A 356 8.79 20.27 -0.08
N GLU A 357 8.32 19.16 0.47
CA GLU A 357 7.94 19.05 1.89
C GLU A 357 9.11 19.39 2.82
N ALA A 358 10.30 18.85 2.54
CA ALA A 358 11.51 19.11 3.31
C ALA A 358 11.92 20.59 3.26
N THR A 359 11.75 21.26 2.11
CA THR A 359 12.09 22.68 1.93
C THR A 359 11.04 23.67 2.43
N ARG A 360 9.79 23.22 2.64
CA ARG A 360 8.72 24.03 3.28
C ARG A 360 8.93 24.22 4.77
N SER A 361 9.65 23.33 5.42
CA SER A 361 10.01 23.51 6.82
C SER A 361 11.08 24.60 6.93
N ASN A 362 10.73 25.72 7.55
CA ASN A 362 11.60 26.89 7.76
C ASN A 362 12.83 26.62 8.67
N LYS A 363 13.08 25.37 9.07
CA LYS A 363 14.18 24.99 9.96
C LYS A 363 15.32 24.35 9.16
N ASN A 364 16.55 24.78 9.41
CA ASN A 364 17.73 24.16 8.81
C ASN A 364 17.82 22.67 9.19
N VAL A 365 18.34 21.82 8.30
CA VAL A 365 18.49 20.36 8.54
C VAL A 365 19.25 20.07 9.85
N PHE A 366 20.30 20.84 10.14
CA PHE A 366 21.04 20.72 11.41
C PHE A 366 20.22 21.14 12.64
N GLN A 367 19.34 22.14 12.53
CA GLN A 367 18.44 22.53 13.61
C GLN A 367 17.40 21.43 13.86
N LYS A 368 16.83 20.82 12.81
CA LYS A 368 15.91 19.68 12.96
C LYS A 368 16.58 18.50 13.64
N ILE A 369 17.80 18.13 13.22
CA ILE A 369 18.56 17.05 13.85
C ILE A 369 18.86 17.38 15.31
N TYR A 370 19.27 18.62 15.60
CA TYR A 370 19.52 19.07 16.96
C TYR A 370 18.26 19.05 17.83
N GLU A 371 17.13 19.54 17.34
CA GLU A 371 15.85 19.52 18.04
C GLU A 371 15.36 18.10 18.26
N ALA A 372 15.43 17.22 17.26
CA ALA A 372 15.06 15.81 17.42
C ALA A 372 15.93 15.10 18.48
N ILE A 373 17.24 15.37 18.48
CA ILE A 373 18.17 14.83 19.48
C ILE A 373 17.90 15.45 20.87
N SER A 374 17.68 16.76 20.94
CA SER A 374 17.42 17.51 22.16
C SER A 374 16.10 17.07 22.80
N ASN A 375 15.02 17.04 22.03
CA ASN A 375 13.69 16.59 22.47
C ASN A 375 13.72 15.11 22.86
N GLY A 376 14.41 14.27 22.09
CA GLY A 376 14.64 12.87 22.45
C GLY A 376 15.42 12.71 23.76
N TYR A 377 16.46 13.53 23.98
CA TYR A 377 17.25 13.51 25.20
C TYR A 377 16.48 14.04 26.41
N GLN A 378 15.72 15.13 26.24
CA GLN A 378 14.83 15.68 27.26
C GLN A 378 13.77 14.65 27.68
N HIS A 379 13.11 14.03 26.70
CA HIS A 379 12.13 12.97 26.96
C HIS A 379 12.74 11.77 27.72
N LEU A 380 13.95 11.34 27.35
CA LEU A 380 14.66 10.28 28.07
C LEU A 380 15.01 10.71 29.50
N ARG A 381 15.43 11.96 29.72
CA ARG A 381 15.75 12.48 31.05
C ARG A 381 14.52 12.57 31.96
N GLU A 382 13.35 12.83 31.39
CA GLU A 382 12.08 12.92 32.12
C GLU A 382 11.48 11.55 32.46
N THR A 383 11.75 10.54 31.63
CA THR A 383 11.11 9.21 31.75
C THR A 383 12.03 8.11 32.27
N GLU A 384 13.35 8.29 32.15
CA GLU A 384 14.35 7.27 32.46
C GLU A 384 15.38 7.75 33.49
N ASN A 385 15.92 6.81 34.26
CA ASN A 385 17.09 7.08 35.09
C ASN A 385 18.40 6.88 34.32
N TRP A 386 19.51 7.36 34.90
CA TRP A 386 20.84 7.30 34.30
C TRP A 386 21.31 5.90 33.89
N LEU A 387 20.95 4.84 34.62
CA LEU A 387 21.33 3.46 34.26
C LEU A 387 20.59 2.95 33.02
N GLN A 388 19.38 3.45 32.74
CA GLN A 388 18.65 3.15 31.51
C GLN A 388 19.18 3.97 30.33
N ILE A 389 19.48 5.26 30.55
CA ILE A 389 20.07 6.14 29.52
C ILE A 389 21.44 5.59 29.09
N ALA A 390 22.27 5.18 30.05
CA ALA A 390 23.60 4.63 29.82
C ALA A 390 23.60 3.10 29.55
N ASN A 391 22.47 2.50 29.19
CA ASN A 391 22.38 1.07 28.90
C ASN A 391 23.40 0.68 27.81
N PRO A 392 24.44 -0.12 28.15
CA PRO A 392 25.56 -0.36 27.25
C PRO A 392 25.15 -1.14 26.01
N PHE A 393 24.15 -2.02 26.12
CA PHE A 393 23.63 -2.79 25.00
C PHE A 393 22.79 -1.91 24.06
N ARG A 394 22.01 -0.96 24.60
CA ARG A 394 21.27 0.02 23.80
C ARG A 394 22.22 0.95 23.03
N ILE A 395 23.29 1.41 23.68
CA ILE A 395 24.31 2.25 23.05
C ILE A 395 25.01 1.46 21.93
N LEU A 396 25.41 0.22 22.20
CA LEU A 396 25.98 -0.68 21.20
C LEU A 396 25.04 -0.85 20.00
N LEU A 397 23.75 -1.09 20.24
CA LEU A 397 22.74 -1.18 19.18
C LEU A 397 22.62 0.11 18.36
N LYS A 398 22.59 1.29 19.01
CA LYS A 398 22.53 2.57 18.29
C LYS A 398 23.80 2.85 17.48
N LEU A 399 24.97 2.48 17.99
CA LEU A 399 26.26 2.65 17.32
C LEU A 399 26.52 1.62 16.21
N THR A 400 25.77 0.51 16.19
CA THR A 400 25.95 -0.56 15.19
C THR A 400 24.82 -0.59 14.17
N ILE A 401 23.56 -0.66 14.61
CA ILE A 401 22.39 -0.83 13.73
C ILE A 401 22.16 0.40 12.87
N THR A 402 22.24 1.62 13.43
CA THR A 402 21.97 2.85 12.66
C THR A 402 23.02 3.06 11.56
N PRO A 403 24.33 3.01 11.84
CA PRO A 403 25.33 3.11 10.78
C PRO A 403 25.27 1.96 9.78
N LEU A 404 24.99 0.73 10.24
CA LEU A 404 24.85 -0.42 9.36
C LEU A 404 23.65 -0.26 8.42
N ARG A 405 22.54 0.31 8.87
CA ARG A 405 21.38 0.61 8.02
C ARG A 405 21.75 1.59 6.89
N ILE A 406 22.50 2.65 7.21
CA ILE A 406 23.02 3.61 6.21
C ILE A 406 24.00 2.93 5.25
N LEU A 407 24.89 2.07 5.76
CA LEU A 407 25.83 1.32 4.91
C LEU A 407 25.13 0.32 3.99
N LEU A 408 24.09 -0.37 4.46
CA LEU A 408 23.29 -1.26 3.62
C LEU A 408 22.53 -0.48 2.55
N PHE A 409 22.05 0.73 2.86
CA PHE A 409 21.44 1.62 1.88
C PHE A 409 22.42 2.05 0.80
N LEU A 410 23.59 2.57 1.19
CA LEU A 410 24.65 2.93 0.25
C LEU A 410 25.11 1.71 -0.57
N GLY A 411 25.19 0.54 0.07
CA GLY A 411 25.49 -0.71 -0.60
C GLY A 411 24.41 -1.13 -1.61
N HIS A 412 23.14 -0.88 -1.32
CA HIS A 412 22.03 -1.07 -2.27
C HIS A 412 22.17 -0.14 -3.47
N LEU A 413 22.40 1.17 -3.25
CA LEU A 413 22.61 2.11 -4.35
C LEU A 413 23.79 1.70 -5.23
N ILE A 414 24.89 1.25 -4.64
CA ILE A 414 26.04 0.70 -5.37
C ILE A 414 25.65 -0.58 -6.11
N SER A 415 24.87 -1.46 -5.49
CA SER A 415 24.38 -2.70 -6.11
C SER A 415 23.57 -2.41 -7.39
N VAL A 416 22.64 -1.44 -7.33
CA VAL A 416 21.85 -0.98 -8.47
C VAL A 416 22.71 -0.28 -9.52
N ALA A 417 23.70 0.52 -9.10
CA ALA A 417 24.66 1.17 -9.99
C ALA A 417 25.40 0.18 -10.88
N VAL A 418 25.66 -0.99 -10.33
CA VAL A 418 26.47 -2.04 -10.95
C VAL A 418 25.62 -2.93 -11.86
N THR A 419 24.30 -2.98 -11.63
CA THR A 419 23.31 -3.48 -12.59
C THR A 419 22.89 -2.45 -13.63
N SER A 420 23.39 -1.21 -13.55
CA SER A 420 22.91 -0.12 -14.39
C SER A 420 23.01 -0.42 -15.87
N ASP A 421 22.07 0.17 -16.59
CA ASP A 421 21.93 0.02 -18.01
C ASP A 421 23.20 0.43 -18.77
N ARG A 422 23.62 -0.40 -19.73
CA ARG A 422 24.83 -0.22 -20.52
C ARG A 422 24.49 0.35 -21.89
N MET A 423 24.85 1.62 -22.11
CA MET A 423 24.71 2.25 -23.41
C MET A 423 26.03 2.21 -24.20
N PRO A 424 26.01 1.80 -25.49
CA PRO A 424 27.15 1.94 -26.38
C PRO A 424 27.65 3.39 -26.43
N GLY A 425 28.95 3.59 -26.24
CA GLY A 425 29.57 4.91 -26.31
C GLY A 425 29.47 5.75 -25.04
N VAL A 426 28.77 5.29 -24.00
CA VAL A 426 28.74 5.95 -22.67
C VAL A 426 29.60 5.15 -21.69
N PRO A 427 30.59 5.78 -21.02
CA PRO A 427 31.33 5.14 -19.94
C PRO A 427 30.41 4.55 -18.86
N GLN A 428 30.62 3.29 -18.48
CA GLN A 428 29.79 2.59 -17.50
C GLN A 428 29.72 3.32 -16.14
N ILE A 429 30.78 4.04 -15.76
CA ILE A 429 30.81 4.87 -14.55
C ILE A 429 29.77 5.99 -14.61
N LEU A 430 29.56 6.62 -15.77
CA LEU A 430 28.58 7.69 -15.92
C LEU A 430 27.14 7.14 -15.83
N SER A 431 26.87 5.99 -16.45
CA SER A 431 25.56 5.33 -16.31
C SER A 431 25.29 4.90 -14.87
N ALA A 432 26.30 4.30 -14.22
CA ALA A 432 26.22 3.91 -12.82
C ALA A 432 25.98 5.11 -11.89
N LEU A 433 26.62 6.25 -12.13
CA LEU A 433 26.39 7.48 -11.35
C LEU A 433 24.97 8.03 -11.55
N VAL A 434 24.47 8.04 -12.79
CA VAL A 434 23.09 8.44 -13.09
C VAL A 434 22.09 7.52 -12.37
N ALA A 435 22.35 6.21 -12.37
CA ALA A 435 21.53 5.22 -11.64
C ALA A 435 21.57 5.44 -10.12
N ILE A 436 22.76 5.61 -9.51
CA ILE A 436 22.91 5.88 -8.06
C ILE A 436 22.12 7.12 -7.65
N ILE A 437 22.24 8.20 -8.42
CA ILE A 437 21.61 9.47 -8.07
C ILE A 437 20.09 9.33 -8.20
N SER A 438 19.59 8.74 -9.29
CA SER A 438 18.16 8.55 -9.50
C SER A 438 17.54 7.64 -8.44
N GLU A 439 18.13 6.46 -8.22
CA GLU A 439 17.69 5.49 -7.22
C GLU A 439 17.78 6.08 -5.80
N GLY A 440 18.83 6.86 -5.53
CA GLY A 440 19.04 7.50 -4.24
C GLY A 440 17.95 8.52 -3.89
N PHE A 441 17.40 9.23 -4.87
CA PHE A 441 16.25 10.12 -4.67
C PHE A 441 14.93 9.35 -4.57
N GLU A 442 14.78 8.25 -5.30
CA GLU A 442 13.62 7.36 -5.23
C GLU A 442 13.51 6.72 -3.84
N ASP A 443 14.58 6.09 -3.35
CA ASP A 443 14.57 5.35 -2.09
C ASP A 443 14.76 6.22 -0.83
N ALA A 444 14.99 7.52 -0.98
CA ALA A 444 15.20 8.42 0.15
C ALA A 444 14.03 8.44 1.14
N HIS A 445 12.80 8.16 0.69
CA HIS A 445 11.59 8.12 1.54
C HIS A 445 11.65 7.07 2.64
N TYR A 446 12.43 5.99 2.46
CA TYR A 446 12.64 4.98 3.50
C TYR A 446 13.53 5.47 4.67
N PHE A 447 14.26 6.58 4.48
CA PHE A 447 15.21 7.14 5.44
C PHE A 447 14.78 8.50 5.98
N ILE A 448 14.09 9.29 5.17
CA ILE A 448 13.48 10.55 5.57
C ILE A 448 12.06 10.21 6.01
N GLY A 449 11.93 9.70 7.24
CA GLY A 449 10.61 9.41 7.79
C GLY A 449 9.76 10.67 7.83
N HIS A 450 8.51 10.58 7.40
CA HIS A 450 7.47 11.54 7.75
C HIS A 450 7.25 11.46 9.27
N THR A 451 8.11 12.10 10.05
CA THR A 451 7.75 12.49 11.40
C THR A 451 6.62 13.48 11.25
N HIS A 452 5.41 13.09 11.66
CA HIS A 452 4.27 13.99 11.79
C HIS A 452 4.65 15.14 12.75
N GLU A 453 5.26 16.20 12.22
CA GLU A 453 5.51 17.45 12.94
C GLU A 453 4.25 18.33 13.00
N ASP A 454 3.13 17.91 12.38
CA ASP A 454 1.87 18.67 12.32
C ASP A 454 0.92 18.45 13.52
N GLU A 455 1.41 18.02 14.69
CA GLU A 455 0.56 17.77 15.87
C GLU A 455 0.75 18.74 17.05
N GLN A 456 1.51 19.83 16.91
CA GLN A 456 1.66 20.78 18.04
C GLN A 456 1.14 22.21 17.84
N ASP A 457 0.67 22.59 16.65
CA ASP A 457 0.08 23.92 16.49
C ASP A 457 -1.43 23.83 16.18
N GLU A 458 -2.20 24.67 16.89
CA GLU A 458 -3.65 24.93 16.79
C GLU A 458 -4.57 24.34 17.89
N GLU A 459 -4.26 24.65 19.15
CA GLU A 459 -5.32 25.14 20.03
C GLU A 459 -5.66 26.58 19.60
N HIS A 460 -6.82 26.79 18.95
CA HIS A 460 -7.77 27.89 19.22
C HIS A 460 -8.92 27.88 18.19
N GLY A 461 -10.15 27.66 18.67
CA GLY A 461 -11.23 28.60 18.38
C GLY A 461 -12.09 28.49 17.11
N HIS A 462 -11.89 27.56 16.17
CA HIS A 462 -12.87 27.32 15.06
C HIS A 462 -12.90 25.83 14.65
N GLN A 463 -13.25 24.93 15.59
CA GLN A 463 -12.67 23.57 15.59
C GLN A 463 -13.37 22.48 14.77
N ASP A 464 -14.68 22.49 14.50
CA ASP A 464 -15.34 21.26 14.01
C ASP A 464 -15.30 21.03 12.48
N HIS A 465 -15.11 22.09 11.67
CA HIS A 465 -15.07 21.96 10.20
C HIS A 465 -13.68 21.60 9.67
N HIS A 466 -12.63 22.32 10.10
CA HIS A 466 -11.25 22.04 9.72
C HIS A 466 -10.78 20.67 10.23
N GLN A 467 -11.21 20.28 11.44
CA GLN A 467 -10.92 18.95 11.96
C GLN A 467 -11.55 17.84 11.10
N PHE A 468 -12.78 18.04 10.60
CA PHE A 468 -13.42 17.06 9.72
C PHE A 468 -12.74 16.96 8.36
N GLU A 469 -12.35 18.08 7.75
CA GLU A 469 -11.61 18.08 6.48
C GLU A 469 -10.25 17.38 6.61
N LYS A 470 -9.53 17.60 7.72
CA LYS A 470 -8.28 16.88 8.02
C LYS A 470 -8.52 15.38 8.11
N LEU A 471 -9.54 14.94 8.85
CA LEU A 471 -9.93 13.53 8.96
C LEU A 471 -10.36 12.92 7.62
N LEU A 472 -11.07 13.70 6.80
CA LEU A 472 -11.51 13.26 5.47
C LEU A 472 -10.31 13.08 4.53
N LYS A 473 -9.37 14.03 4.54
CA LYS A 473 -8.13 13.96 3.78
C LYS A 473 -7.23 12.82 4.25
N GLU A 474 -7.10 12.60 5.56
CA GLU A 474 -6.35 11.48 6.12
C GLU A 474 -6.96 10.13 5.70
N ARG A 475 -8.29 10.04 5.57
CA ARG A 475 -8.99 8.81 5.19
C ARG A 475 -9.01 8.54 3.68
N LEU A 476 -9.20 9.58 2.87
CA LEU A 476 -9.45 9.47 1.43
C LEU A 476 -8.27 9.91 0.56
N GLY A 477 -7.27 10.56 1.16
CA GLY A 477 -6.08 11.03 0.48
C GLY A 477 -5.20 9.89 -0.03
N PRO A 478 -4.32 10.18 -1.00
CA PRO A 478 -3.43 9.19 -1.60
C PRO A 478 -2.48 8.54 -0.58
N ASP A 479 -2.12 9.24 0.49
CA ASP A 479 -1.16 8.78 1.51
C ASP A 479 -1.79 7.89 2.60
N SER A 480 -3.12 7.70 2.59
CA SER A 480 -3.86 6.99 3.66
C SER A 480 -3.58 5.49 3.76
N ASP A 481 -3.00 4.88 2.71
CA ASP A 481 -2.80 3.43 2.58
C ASP A 481 -1.36 2.98 2.92
N GLN A 482 -0.50 3.88 3.43
CA GLN A 482 0.89 3.56 3.79
C GLN A 482 0.96 2.76 5.10
N ASP A 483 1.50 1.54 5.02
CA ASP A 483 1.70 0.65 6.17
C ASP A 483 3.08 0.96 6.79
N HIS A 484 3.13 1.57 7.98
CA HIS A 484 4.37 1.93 8.69
C HIS A 484 5.10 0.73 9.31
N ASN A 485 5.02 -0.43 8.65
CA ASN A 485 5.78 -1.59 9.07
C ASN A 485 7.27 -1.37 8.83
N MET A 486 8.10 -1.92 9.72
CA MET A 486 9.54 -1.93 9.50
C MET A 486 9.87 -2.56 8.15
N ASP A 487 10.70 -1.86 7.37
CA ASP A 487 11.27 -2.31 6.11
C ASP A 487 12.01 -3.63 6.28
N ILE A 488 12.07 -4.43 5.21
CA ILE A 488 12.68 -5.77 5.22
C ILE A 488 14.14 -5.74 5.72
N PRO A 489 15.02 -4.82 5.26
CA PRO A 489 16.40 -4.74 5.74
C PRO A 489 16.49 -4.46 7.25
N THR A 490 15.75 -3.48 7.75
CA THR A 490 15.73 -3.18 9.19
C THR A 490 15.16 -4.33 10.01
N TRP A 491 14.16 -5.05 9.49
CA TRP A 491 13.63 -6.25 10.13
C TRP A 491 14.69 -7.35 10.25
N ILE A 492 15.45 -7.63 9.18
CA ILE A 492 16.56 -8.62 9.21
C ILE A 492 17.61 -8.20 10.24
N LEU A 493 18.04 -6.94 10.22
CA LEU A 493 19.03 -6.40 11.15
C LEU A 493 18.59 -6.54 12.61
N LYS A 494 17.36 -6.10 12.95
CA LYS A 494 16.83 -6.25 14.32
C LYS A 494 16.67 -7.70 14.72
N THR A 495 16.33 -8.59 13.78
CA THR A 495 16.21 -10.03 14.03
C THR A 495 17.56 -10.65 14.38
N ILE A 496 18.62 -10.35 13.63
CA ILE A 496 19.99 -10.83 13.92
C ILE A 496 20.48 -10.27 15.26
N ALA A 497 20.22 -8.99 15.52
CA ALA A 497 20.60 -8.33 16.75
C ALA A 497 19.68 -8.64 17.95
N SER A 498 18.68 -9.51 17.79
CA SER A 498 17.69 -9.81 18.84
C SER A 498 18.29 -10.25 20.18
N PRO A 499 19.41 -10.99 20.25
CA PRO A 499 20.05 -11.30 21.53
C PRO A 499 20.52 -10.04 22.27
N ILE A 500 21.07 -9.07 21.56
CA ILE A 500 21.55 -7.79 22.14
C ILE A 500 20.35 -6.92 22.55
N TYR A 501 19.27 -6.91 21.76
CA TYR A 501 17.99 -6.28 22.16
C TYR A 501 17.43 -6.91 23.45
N GLY A 502 17.59 -8.22 23.64
CA GLY A 502 17.20 -8.91 24.87
C GLY A 502 18.01 -8.51 26.09
N LEU A 503 19.33 -8.40 25.94
CA LEU A 503 20.21 -7.90 26.99
C LEU A 503 19.89 -6.44 27.34
N ALA A 504 19.62 -5.61 26.33
CA ALA A 504 19.17 -4.24 26.54
C ALA A 504 17.83 -4.18 27.28
N ALA A 505 16.88 -5.06 26.96
CA ALA A 505 15.58 -5.12 27.63
C ALA A 505 15.68 -5.61 29.07
N LEU A 506 16.51 -6.62 29.35
CA LEU A 506 16.77 -7.12 30.70
C LEU A 506 17.42 -6.05 31.58
N TRP A 507 18.38 -5.31 31.03
CA TRP A 507 19.01 -4.18 31.68
C TRP A 507 18.00 -3.07 31.99
N ASP A 508 17.18 -2.69 31.00
CA ASP A 508 16.15 -1.67 31.17
C ASP A 508 15.08 -2.06 32.20
N CYS A 509 14.63 -3.31 32.18
CA CYS A 509 13.69 -3.85 33.16
C CYS A 509 14.29 -3.76 34.58
N SER A 510 15.55 -4.17 34.75
CA SER A 510 16.22 -4.14 36.06
C SER A 510 16.44 -2.71 36.55
N ALA A 511 16.89 -1.82 35.68
CA ALA A 511 17.18 -0.42 36.01
C ALA A 511 15.90 0.42 36.21
N SER A 512 14.77 0.06 35.60
CA SER A 512 13.50 0.81 35.70
C SER A 512 12.97 0.97 37.13
N LYS A 513 13.42 0.14 38.07
CA LYS A 513 13.10 0.24 39.50
C LYS A 513 13.51 1.58 40.12
N LEU A 514 14.44 2.30 39.48
CA LEU A 514 14.97 3.58 39.92
C LEU A 514 14.38 4.78 39.15
N ASN A 515 13.33 4.56 38.36
CA ASN A 515 12.70 5.63 37.59
C ASN A 515 12.06 6.70 38.48
N PRO A 516 12.03 7.97 38.05
CA PRO A 516 11.29 8.99 38.76
C PRO A 516 9.79 8.62 38.82
N PRO A 517 9.10 8.91 39.92
CA PRO A 517 7.64 8.74 39.99
C PRO A 517 6.98 9.72 39.00
N GLN A 518 6.28 9.17 38.02
CA GLN A 518 5.61 9.95 36.98
C GLN A 518 4.27 10.48 37.52
N GLU A 519 3.97 11.77 37.31
CA GLU A 519 2.60 12.27 37.49
C GLU A 519 1.71 11.64 36.41
N ASN A 520 0.71 10.88 36.84
CA ASN A 520 -0.26 10.30 35.92
C ASN A 520 -1.04 11.43 35.25
N HIS A 521 -0.80 11.71 33.97
CA HIS A 521 -1.68 12.54 33.14
C HIS A 521 -3.06 11.90 32.86
N SER A 522 -3.37 10.76 33.50
CA SER A 522 -4.70 10.16 33.53
C SER A 522 -5.47 10.70 34.74
N LYS A 523 -6.47 11.56 34.48
CA LYS A 523 -7.26 12.29 35.49
C LYS A 523 -8.06 11.44 36.49
N ASN A 524 -7.95 10.11 36.56
CA ASN A 524 -8.86 9.28 37.37
C ASN A 524 -8.21 8.08 38.10
N LEU A 525 -7.15 8.25 38.90
CA LEU A 525 -6.78 7.25 39.92
C LEU A 525 -6.08 7.86 41.16
N PRO A 526 -6.25 7.28 42.37
CA PRO A 526 -5.74 7.86 43.61
C PRO A 526 -4.21 7.83 43.69
N SER A 527 -3.68 8.91 44.24
CA SER A 527 -2.27 9.21 44.50
C SER A 527 -1.55 8.12 45.32
N GLY A 528 -0.69 7.36 44.63
CA GLY A 528 0.40 6.60 45.22
C GLY A 528 1.63 6.73 44.32
N LYS A 529 2.61 7.56 44.73
CA LYS A 529 3.87 7.79 44.00
C LYS A 529 4.69 6.50 43.98
N LYS A 530 4.55 5.69 42.93
CA LYS A 530 5.43 4.55 42.67
C LYS A 530 6.21 4.80 41.37
N PRO A 531 7.51 4.47 41.32
CA PRO A 531 8.29 4.53 40.11
C PRO A 531 7.65 3.64 39.03
N HIS A 532 7.61 4.09 37.78
CA HIS A 532 7.10 3.28 36.67
C HIS A 532 8.10 2.17 36.35
N VAL A 533 7.93 1.01 37.00
CA VAL A 533 8.75 -0.19 36.78
C VAL A 533 8.26 -0.86 35.50
N LEU A 534 9.18 -1.06 34.55
CA LEU A 534 8.90 -1.75 33.30
C LEU A 534 8.94 -3.26 33.52
N SER A 535 7.90 -3.95 33.07
CA SER A 535 7.96 -5.40 32.88
C SER A 535 8.96 -5.76 31.76
N LEU A 536 9.41 -7.02 31.72
CA LEU A 536 10.32 -7.49 30.66
C LEU A 536 9.72 -7.29 29.25
N GLY A 537 8.39 -7.49 29.12
CA GLY A 537 7.68 -7.27 27.86
C GLY A 537 7.65 -5.79 27.45
N GLU A 538 7.38 -4.88 28.40
CA GLU A 538 7.40 -3.44 28.14
C GLU A 538 8.81 -2.93 27.82
N ALA A 539 9.83 -3.42 28.53
CA ALA A 539 11.23 -3.12 28.25
C ALA A 539 11.66 -3.65 26.88
N TRP A 540 11.23 -4.85 26.50
CA TRP A 540 11.48 -5.40 25.17
C TRP A 540 10.83 -4.57 24.08
N ASN A 541 9.54 -4.25 24.23
CA ASN A 541 8.79 -3.41 23.30
C ASN A 541 9.44 -2.03 23.14
N LYS A 542 9.84 -1.41 24.24
CA LYS A 542 10.60 -0.15 24.26
C LYS A 542 11.89 -0.23 23.45
N GLN A 543 12.72 -1.27 23.62
CA GLN A 543 13.96 -1.40 22.86
C GLN A 543 13.69 -1.66 21.37
N TRP A 544 12.65 -2.41 21.04
CA TRP A 544 12.26 -2.69 19.66
C TRP A 544 11.59 -1.51 18.96
N GLY A 545 11.19 -0.47 19.69
CA GLY A 545 10.43 0.68 19.18
C GLY A 545 8.94 0.38 19.00
N VAL A 546 8.40 -0.61 19.72
CA VAL A 546 6.97 -0.93 19.75
C VAL A 546 6.30 0.00 20.76
N ALA A 547 5.41 0.88 20.27
CA ALA A 547 4.70 1.82 21.13
C ALA A 547 3.71 1.14 22.09
N LYS A 548 3.39 1.82 23.19
CA LYS A 548 2.51 1.31 24.26
C LYS A 548 1.09 1.13 23.74
N GLU A 549 0.49 -0.02 24.00
CA GLU A 549 -0.90 -0.29 23.60
C GLU A 549 -1.90 0.45 24.50
N PHE A 550 -2.90 1.07 23.89
CA PHE A 550 -4.01 1.77 24.52
C PHE A 550 -5.32 1.01 24.29
N ASN A 551 -6.16 0.95 25.33
CA ASN A 551 -7.56 0.57 25.18
C ASN A 551 -8.39 1.83 24.92
N VAL A 552 -9.10 1.87 23.80
CA VAL A 552 -10.02 2.95 23.46
C VAL A 552 -11.44 2.42 23.65
N GLU A 553 -12.14 2.98 24.63
CA GLU A 553 -13.56 2.71 24.86
C GLU A 553 -14.38 3.81 24.17
N LEU A 554 -15.25 3.39 23.25
CA LEU A 554 -16.18 4.29 22.58
C LEU A 554 -17.27 4.69 23.57
N SER A 555 -17.61 5.97 23.60
CA SER A 555 -18.70 6.46 24.44
C SER A 555 -20.00 5.73 24.11
N SER A 556 -20.75 5.31 25.13
CA SER A 556 -22.08 4.72 24.94
C SER A 556 -23.07 5.70 24.29
N HIS A 557 -22.76 7.00 24.32
CA HIS A 557 -23.56 8.09 23.75
C HIS A 557 -23.02 8.56 22.37
N ALA A 558 -21.98 7.90 21.84
CA ALA A 558 -21.40 8.27 20.56
C ALA A 558 -22.43 8.09 19.42
N LYS A 559 -22.58 9.12 18.57
CA LYS A 559 -23.55 9.11 17.47
C LYS A 559 -23.17 8.04 16.45
N ARG A 560 -24.05 7.05 16.26
CA ARG A 560 -23.90 5.99 15.26
C ARG A 560 -24.61 6.35 13.95
N PRO A 561 -24.27 5.67 12.83
CA PRO A 561 -25.06 5.76 11.61
C PRO A 561 -26.54 5.46 11.85
N SER A 562 -27.38 6.03 11.00
CA SER A 562 -28.83 5.87 11.01
C SER A 562 -29.28 4.40 10.81
N GLN A 563 -30.55 4.12 11.16
CA GLN A 563 -31.16 2.82 10.90
C GLN A 563 -31.31 2.58 9.39
N GLU A 564 -31.56 3.63 8.61
CA GLU A 564 -31.63 3.60 7.16
C GLU A 564 -30.31 3.12 6.55
N TRP A 565 -29.16 3.58 7.07
CA TRP A 565 -27.87 3.05 6.67
C TRP A 565 -27.72 1.56 7.02
N GLN A 566 -28.17 1.12 8.20
CA GLN A 566 -28.07 -0.30 8.58
C GLN A 566 -28.85 -1.21 7.61
N VAL A 567 -30.03 -0.76 7.16
CA VAL A 567 -30.84 -1.42 6.13
C VAL A 567 -30.08 -1.53 4.81
N GLU A 568 -29.57 -0.42 4.28
CA GLU A 568 -28.80 -0.44 3.02
C GLU A 568 -27.47 -1.20 3.14
N HIS A 569 -26.83 -1.15 4.31
CA HIS A 569 -25.60 -1.90 4.58
C HIS A 569 -25.88 -3.41 4.58
N ALA A 570 -26.99 -3.86 5.19
CA ALA A 570 -27.42 -5.25 5.17
C ALA A 570 -27.66 -5.73 3.74
N VAL A 571 -28.46 -4.99 2.97
CA VAL A 571 -28.75 -5.29 1.56
C VAL A 571 -27.47 -5.35 0.73
N GLY A 572 -26.59 -4.36 0.89
CA GLY A 572 -25.30 -4.32 0.20
C GLY A 572 -24.37 -5.48 0.58
N GLN A 573 -24.38 -5.96 1.83
CA GLN A 573 -23.65 -7.17 2.20
C GLN A 573 -24.24 -8.43 1.56
N ILE A 574 -25.57 -8.54 1.46
CA ILE A 574 -26.26 -9.66 0.82
C ILE A 574 -25.89 -9.71 -0.67
N ASP A 575 -25.95 -8.57 -1.38
CA ASP A 575 -25.57 -8.51 -2.80
C ASP A 575 -24.10 -8.88 -3.02
N LYS A 576 -23.22 -8.39 -2.15
CA LYS A 576 -21.80 -8.74 -2.15
C LYS A 576 -21.58 -10.23 -1.91
N PHE A 577 -22.36 -10.86 -1.03
CA PHE A 577 -22.30 -12.29 -0.77
C PHE A 577 -22.78 -13.10 -1.97
N GLN A 578 -23.96 -12.76 -2.52
CA GLN A 578 -24.52 -13.42 -3.72
C GLN A 578 -23.53 -13.40 -4.88
N ARG A 579 -22.97 -12.22 -5.20
CA ARG A 579 -21.98 -12.09 -6.27
C ARG A 579 -20.75 -12.97 -6.03
N LYS A 580 -20.16 -12.92 -4.82
CA LYS A 580 -18.90 -13.62 -4.54
C LYS A 580 -19.04 -15.14 -4.40
N HIS A 581 -20.22 -15.63 -4.05
CA HIS A 581 -20.37 -17.02 -3.59
C HIS A 581 -21.45 -17.81 -4.30
N LEU A 582 -22.37 -17.17 -5.01
CA LEU A 582 -23.54 -17.82 -5.62
C LEU A 582 -23.66 -17.58 -7.13
N LYS A 583 -23.37 -16.37 -7.65
CA LYS A 583 -23.60 -16.04 -9.08
C LYS A 583 -22.60 -16.70 -10.05
N ASP A 584 -21.31 -16.61 -9.78
CA ASP A 584 -20.25 -17.06 -10.72
C ASP A 584 -19.66 -18.41 -10.34
N ILE A 585 -20.52 -19.37 -9.98
CA ILE A 585 -20.08 -20.68 -9.48
C ILE A 585 -20.06 -21.70 -10.62
N VAL A 586 -19.25 -22.76 -10.49
CA VAL A 586 -19.12 -23.81 -11.51
C VAL A 586 -19.93 -25.07 -11.17
N ILE A 587 -20.26 -25.28 -9.88
CA ILE A 587 -20.91 -26.50 -9.40
C ILE A 587 -22.08 -26.16 -8.46
N GLY A 588 -23.22 -26.83 -8.66
CA GLY A 588 -24.39 -26.73 -7.77
C GLY A 588 -25.27 -25.50 -8.04
N HIS A 589 -25.49 -25.17 -9.32
CA HIS A 589 -26.26 -23.99 -9.77
C HIS A 589 -27.67 -23.95 -9.18
N GLU A 590 -28.44 -25.03 -9.27
CA GLU A 590 -29.83 -25.06 -8.78
C GLU A 590 -29.95 -24.65 -7.30
N LEU A 591 -29.04 -25.15 -6.46
CA LEU A 591 -29.04 -24.81 -5.04
C LEU A 591 -28.58 -23.37 -4.80
N ALA A 592 -27.64 -22.87 -5.59
CA ALA A 592 -27.23 -21.48 -5.52
C ALA A 592 -28.35 -20.53 -5.94
N ASP A 593 -29.12 -20.89 -6.96
CA ASP A 593 -30.28 -20.13 -7.42
C ASP A 593 -31.38 -20.10 -6.36
N LYS A 594 -31.68 -21.23 -5.71
CA LYS A 594 -32.59 -21.27 -4.55
C LYS A 594 -32.13 -20.33 -3.42
N LYS A 595 -30.83 -20.35 -3.09
CA LYS A 595 -30.25 -19.44 -2.10
C LYS A 595 -30.31 -17.98 -2.54
N ILE A 596 -30.12 -17.69 -3.83
CA ILE A 596 -30.26 -16.34 -4.38
C ILE A 596 -31.70 -15.85 -4.24
N ILE A 597 -32.68 -16.68 -4.58
CA ILE A 597 -34.11 -16.36 -4.45
C ILE A 597 -34.46 -16.08 -2.98
N ALA A 598 -34.05 -16.95 -2.05
CA ALA A 598 -34.28 -16.76 -0.62
C ALA A 598 -33.62 -15.47 -0.08
N LEU A 599 -32.39 -15.17 -0.52
CA LEU A 599 -31.68 -13.94 -0.15
C LEU A 599 -32.31 -12.69 -0.79
N ASN A 600 -32.88 -12.79 -2.00
CA ASN A 600 -33.62 -11.70 -2.62
C ASN A 600 -34.90 -11.40 -1.85
N HIS A 601 -35.64 -12.43 -1.44
CA HIS A 601 -36.80 -12.27 -0.57
C HIS A 601 -36.43 -11.64 0.79
N LEU A 602 -35.29 -12.02 1.36
CA LEU A 602 -34.77 -11.37 2.57
C LEU A 602 -34.46 -9.87 2.35
N LYS A 603 -33.87 -9.49 1.21
CA LYS A 603 -33.62 -8.07 0.90
C LYS A 603 -34.92 -7.26 0.83
N GLU A 604 -35.95 -7.82 0.20
CA GLU A 604 -37.27 -7.18 0.14
C GLU A 604 -37.88 -7.00 1.53
N LYS A 605 -37.84 -8.04 2.38
CA LYS A 605 -38.29 -7.93 3.78
C LYS A 605 -37.51 -6.89 4.59
N ILE A 606 -36.19 -6.80 4.39
CA ILE A 606 -35.34 -5.82 5.07
C ILE A 606 -35.73 -4.38 4.66
N ARG A 607 -36.09 -4.15 3.39
CA ARG A 607 -36.51 -2.82 2.89
C ARG A 607 -37.97 -2.49 3.22
N HIS A 608 -38.80 -3.51 3.34
CA HIS A 608 -40.24 -3.40 3.57
C HIS A 608 -40.67 -4.30 4.75
N PRO A 609 -40.25 -3.94 5.99
CA PRO A 609 -40.60 -4.73 7.16
C PRO A 609 -42.12 -4.70 7.41
N GLU A 610 -42.65 -5.79 7.97
CA GLU A 610 -44.04 -5.82 8.42
C GLU A 610 -44.23 -4.87 9.61
N LYS A 611 -45.45 -4.37 9.84
CA LYS A 611 -45.71 -3.37 10.90
C LYS A 611 -45.25 -3.89 12.27
N GLY A 612 -44.26 -3.21 12.85
CA GLY A 612 -43.70 -3.54 14.17
C GLY A 612 -42.52 -4.52 14.15
N GLU A 613 -42.14 -5.04 12.99
CA GLU A 613 -40.96 -5.91 12.85
C GLU A 613 -39.68 -5.08 12.79
N THR A 614 -38.68 -5.42 13.63
CA THR A 614 -37.37 -4.76 13.60
C THR A 614 -36.40 -5.50 12.66
N LEU A 615 -35.37 -4.80 12.18
CA LEU A 615 -34.30 -5.42 11.38
C LEU A 615 -33.64 -6.60 12.12
N SER A 616 -33.55 -6.53 13.47
CA SER A 616 -33.04 -7.63 14.29
C SER A 616 -33.94 -8.86 14.20
N ASP A 617 -35.26 -8.67 14.29
CA ASP A 617 -36.24 -9.77 14.21
C ASP A 617 -36.20 -10.45 12.84
N THR A 618 -36.15 -9.67 11.76
CA THR A 618 -36.07 -10.19 10.40
C THR A 618 -34.79 -11.02 10.18
N LEU A 619 -33.64 -10.57 10.71
CA LEU A 619 -32.38 -11.32 10.61
C LEU A 619 -32.38 -12.58 11.49
N GLU A 620 -33.00 -12.57 12.67
CA GLU A 620 -33.17 -13.76 13.51
C GLU A 620 -34.07 -14.81 12.83
N GLN A 621 -35.14 -14.38 12.15
CA GLN A 621 -35.97 -15.28 11.34
C GLN A 621 -35.17 -15.86 10.15
N ALA A 622 -34.35 -15.03 9.50
CA ALA A 622 -33.54 -15.47 8.37
C ALA A 622 -32.56 -16.61 8.72
N LYS A 623 -32.04 -16.64 9.96
CA LYS A 623 -31.17 -17.74 10.43
C LYS A 623 -31.86 -19.10 10.41
N LYS A 624 -33.20 -19.14 10.44
CA LYS A 624 -34.01 -20.38 10.46
C LYS A 624 -34.37 -20.88 9.06
N GLN A 625 -34.02 -20.15 8.00
CA GLN A 625 -34.39 -20.53 6.62
C GLN A 625 -33.66 -21.81 6.17
N PRO A 626 -34.36 -22.93 5.89
CA PRO A 626 -33.75 -24.21 5.50
C PRO A 626 -32.83 -24.13 4.27
N ASP A 627 -33.15 -23.28 3.30
CA ASP A 627 -32.36 -23.15 2.07
C ASP A 627 -30.90 -22.75 2.35
N TYR A 628 -30.66 -22.01 3.43
CA TYR A 628 -29.31 -21.58 3.79
C TYR A 628 -28.46 -22.74 4.32
N ASN A 629 -29.07 -23.81 4.85
CA ASN A 629 -28.36 -24.89 5.54
C ASN A 629 -27.95 -26.05 4.61
N GLN A 630 -28.26 -25.96 3.32
CA GLN A 630 -27.94 -27.01 2.35
C GLN A 630 -26.53 -26.84 1.77
N HIS A 631 -25.72 -27.90 1.82
CA HIS A 631 -24.37 -27.96 1.24
C HIS A 631 -24.41 -28.30 -0.24
N ARG A 632 -23.48 -27.73 -1.04
CA ARG A 632 -23.44 -27.93 -2.50
C ARG A 632 -22.70 -29.18 -2.95
N LEU A 633 -21.75 -29.67 -2.16
CA LEU A 633 -20.83 -30.75 -2.55
C LEU A 633 -20.74 -31.81 -1.46
N PHE A 634 -20.06 -31.48 -0.37
CA PHE A 634 -19.85 -32.38 0.76
C PHE A 634 -20.60 -31.84 1.98
N ASN A 635 -21.28 -32.72 2.70
CA ASN A 635 -21.96 -32.40 3.94
C ASN A 635 -21.29 -33.18 5.08
N GLN A 636 -20.52 -32.50 5.92
CA GLN A 636 -20.10 -33.08 7.19
C GLN A 636 -21.16 -32.81 8.25
N LYS A 637 -21.49 -33.84 9.03
CA LYS A 637 -22.55 -33.76 10.05
C LYS A 637 -22.24 -32.63 11.04
N GLY A 638 -23.09 -31.61 11.08
CA GLY A 638 -22.96 -30.45 11.97
C GLY A 638 -22.15 -29.28 11.41
N GLU A 639 -21.61 -29.37 10.19
CA GLU A 639 -20.89 -28.25 9.55
C GLU A 639 -21.88 -27.21 9.02
N LYS A 640 -21.72 -25.95 9.42
CA LYS A 640 -22.53 -24.84 8.92
C LYS A 640 -22.15 -24.50 7.49
N THR A 641 -23.13 -24.21 6.64
CA THR A 641 -22.80 -23.72 5.30
C THR A 641 -22.24 -22.30 5.35
N ARG A 642 -21.53 -21.90 4.29
CA ARG A 642 -21.05 -20.52 4.14
C ARG A 642 -22.18 -19.48 4.14
N THR A 643 -23.36 -19.84 3.64
CA THR A 643 -24.54 -18.94 3.63
C THR A 643 -25.09 -18.77 5.04
N GLN A 644 -25.14 -19.86 5.82
CA GLN A 644 -25.56 -19.83 7.21
C GLN A 644 -24.61 -18.97 8.06
N LEU A 645 -23.29 -19.20 7.96
CA LEU A 645 -22.28 -18.38 8.65
C LEU A 645 -22.41 -16.89 8.29
N PHE A 646 -22.64 -16.58 7.02
CA PHE A 646 -22.84 -15.20 6.59
C PHE A 646 -24.05 -14.53 7.23
N ILE A 647 -25.20 -15.22 7.29
CA ILE A 647 -26.42 -14.68 7.92
C ILE A 647 -26.24 -14.53 9.44
N GLU A 648 -25.50 -15.45 10.08
CA GLU A 648 -25.19 -15.37 11.51
C GLU A 648 -24.25 -14.21 11.86
N GLU A 649 -23.25 -13.92 11.02
CA GLU A 649 -22.29 -12.82 11.18
C GLU A 649 -22.85 -11.46 10.73
N LEU A 650 -23.94 -11.43 9.96
CA LEU A 650 -24.48 -10.21 9.37
C LEU A 650 -24.86 -9.14 10.41
N PRO A 651 -25.57 -9.47 11.52
CA PRO A 651 -25.95 -8.47 12.53
C PRO A 651 -24.75 -7.76 13.17
N GLU A 652 -23.72 -8.52 13.57
CA GLU A 652 -22.48 -7.96 14.12
C GLU A 652 -21.83 -7.02 13.09
N ARG A 653 -21.83 -7.43 11.83
CA ARG A 653 -21.20 -6.68 10.74
C ARG A 653 -21.85 -5.35 10.40
N ILE A 654 -23.16 -5.22 10.64
CA ILE A 654 -23.89 -3.97 10.43
C ILE A 654 -24.07 -3.17 11.72
N ASN A 655 -23.37 -3.57 12.80
CA ASN A 655 -23.41 -2.93 14.11
C ASN A 655 -24.81 -2.88 14.74
N LEU A 656 -25.66 -3.87 14.45
CA LEU A 656 -26.91 -4.06 15.18
C LEU A 656 -26.55 -4.38 16.64
N SER A 657 -26.99 -3.52 17.56
CA SER A 657 -26.92 -3.82 18.98
C SER A 657 -27.75 -5.08 19.23
N SER A 658 -27.10 -6.14 19.71
CA SER A 658 -27.82 -7.24 20.34
C SER A 658 -28.57 -6.65 21.52
N GLY A 659 -29.88 -6.51 21.37
CA GLY A 659 -30.75 -6.16 22.48
C GLY A 659 -30.46 -7.13 23.63
N LYS A 660 -29.98 -6.59 24.74
CA LYS A 660 -30.14 -7.21 26.04
C LYS A 660 -31.03 -6.30 26.85
#